data_AF-A0A1L4BL55-F1
#
_entry.id   AF-A0A1L4BL55-F1
#
_cell.length_a   1.000
_cell.length_b   1.000
_cell.length_c   1.000
_cell.angle_alpha   90.00
_cell.angle_beta   90.00
_cell.angle_gamma   90.00
#
_symmetry.space_group_name_H-M   'P 1'
#
loop_
_entity.id
_entity.type
_entity.pdbx_description
1 polymer ?
#
loop_
_entity_poly.entity_id
_entity_poly.type
_entity_poly.pdbx_seq_one_letter_code
_entity_poly.pdbx_strand_id
1 'polypeptide(L)'
;MRVEAGGDMRDKLMWIRLYILGNVGQTFGDMKRYRRLISILKVYFIFILNPPAQVYVQDINLYTMDYLIIIRITAVAVVLYLTRYVCCLYLHLQDVPGPLFAKFTNLQRVWWVKSGRAHEYHRRMHAVYGPAVRFGPNMVSISDPRTIPAIYPSRPGFPKMPAVFNSQDEDLHKRLRSPIAPLYSMTNVVKLESFVDQTLAVLLEQLDGRFLGSNDVPFDLGSWLQYFAFDSMGTLTFSRRYGFLEQGRDMNGILGEIWKFMKRVSVMGQIPWFDEFCNTNPFIALFRSPTGFGVLKVVDKFILQRLAPREKDEVSDEKDMLSQFLNIQASNPDVMPWMAGSDSTANVMRTIMYNLLVHRDTLSRLQDELLESESRNGLSRTCPSWEKVRDLPYLDACVLEALRLHPPFCLPFERVVPGGGLTVCETYLPAGTIVGISPYMANRDKETFGNDADEWRPERWLGLSHEDRKRLENSLLTMIKSQTTIQNPRNISDILDSDASSLGIRSTDIEAIIWSHAHFDHIGDPSTFPLSTELVVGPGIRDSHWPGFPTNPDAINLNSDIQGRKVREISFERTEKEAIKIGSFDALDYFGDGSFYLLNAAGHSIGHIGALARVTTSPDSFVFMGGDSCHHAGVLRPSKYLPCPSHSRHIPLSSESESVFTLSPVLPSDYDAALKTVDNIKELDAYDNVFLILAHDSTLKGNMDFYPLTINDWKAKGYGKQTKWLFYKDLEDAMEGTK
;
A
#
# COMPACT_ATOMS: atom_id res chain seq x y z
N MET A 1 37.43 31.34 -2.60
CA MET A 1 36.56 32.31 -3.30
C MET A 1 35.14 31.77 -3.23
N ARG A 2 34.22 32.57 -2.70
CA ARG A 2 32.79 32.26 -2.60
C ARG A 2 32.21 32.01 -4.00
N VAL A 3 31.45 30.92 -4.15
CA VAL A 3 30.42 30.80 -5.20
C VAL A 3 29.14 30.45 -4.47
N GLU A 4 28.16 31.32 -4.64
CA GLU A 4 26.89 31.37 -3.94
C GLU A 4 25.97 30.22 -4.35
N ALA A 5 25.27 29.66 -3.36
CA ALA A 5 24.17 28.73 -3.55
C ALA A 5 22.94 29.50 -4.05
N GLY A 6 22.79 29.55 -5.38
CA GLY A 6 21.64 30.16 -6.06
C GLY A 6 21.38 29.44 -7.38
N GLY A 7 20.85 28.22 -7.33
CA GLY A 7 20.38 27.49 -8.51
C GLY A 7 18.88 27.71 -8.72
N ASP A 8 18.52 28.32 -9.86
CA ASP A 8 17.15 28.60 -10.31
C ASP A 8 16.29 27.32 -10.39
N MET A 9 15.04 27.40 -9.92
CA MET A 9 14.07 26.30 -9.88
C MET A 9 13.67 25.81 -11.29
N ARG A 10 13.98 26.59 -12.34
CA ARG A 10 13.91 26.13 -13.74
C ARG A 10 14.84 24.96 -14.02
N ASP A 11 16.01 24.88 -13.38
CA ASP A 11 16.94 23.77 -13.56
C ASP A 11 16.45 22.49 -12.86
N LYS A 12 15.72 22.63 -11.73
CA LYS A 12 15.03 21.50 -11.07
C LYS A 12 13.84 20.98 -11.86
N LEU A 13 13.11 21.86 -12.57
CA LEU A 13 12.05 21.46 -13.52
C LEU A 13 12.62 20.83 -14.81
N MET A 14 13.83 21.22 -15.23
CA MET A 14 14.57 20.54 -16.28
C MET A 14 14.97 19.13 -15.84
N TRP A 15 15.34 18.93 -14.56
CA TRP A 15 15.57 17.61 -13.98
C TRP A 15 14.30 16.75 -13.93
N ILE A 16 13.11 17.31 -13.70
CA ILE A 16 11.83 16.58 -13.79
C ILE A 16 11.51 16.19 -15.26
N ARG A 17 11.78 17.08 -16.22
CA ARG A 17 11.71 16.74 -17.66
C ARG A 17 12.73 15.67 -18.06
N LEU A 18 13.93 15.72 -17.49
CA LEU A 18 15.00 14.75 -17.71
C LEU A 18 14.81 13.45 -16.94
N TYR A 19 14.05 13.43 -15.84
CA TYR A 19 13.70 12.22 -15.08
C TYR A 19 12.60 11.43 -15.81
N ILE A 20 11.65 12.13 -16.44
CA ILE A 20 10.68 11.55 -17.38
C ILE A 20 11.38 11.03 -18.65
N LEU A 21 12.47 11.68 -19.09
CA LEU A 21 13.35 11.18 -20.15
C LEU A 21 14.45 10.22 -19.64
N GLY A 22 14.58 10.04 -18.33
CA GLY A 22 15.71 9.41 -17.63
C GLY A 22 15.47 7.95 -17.27
N ASN A 23 14.23 7.47 -17.43
CA ASN A 23 13.89 6.04 -17.50
C ASN A 23 14.49 5.31 -18.72
N VAL A 24 15.41 5.96 -19.45
CA VAL A 24 16.34 5.37 -20.43
C VAL A 24 17.48 4.58 -19.73
N GLY A 25 17.71 4.77 -18.43
CA GLY A 25 18.79 4.11 -17.67
C GLY A 25 18.50 2.66 -17.25
N GLN A 26 17.28 2.35 -16.78
CA GLN A 26 16.87 0.98 -16.43
C GLN A 26 16.60 0.09 -17.66
N THR A 27 16.64 0.69 -18.86
CA THR A 27 16.44 0.00 -20.14
C THR A 27 17.65 -0.84 -20.58
N PHE A 28 18.79 -0.79 -19.88
CA PHE A 28 20.02 -1.48 -20.32
C PHE A 28 20.09 -2.98 -20.00
N GLY A 29 19.26 -3.50 -19.09
CA GLY A 29 19.21 -4.94 -18.74
C GLY A 29 18.56 -5.78 -19.86
N ASP A 30 17.36 -5.40 -20.29
CA ASP A 30 16.61 -6.14 -21.32
C ASP A 30 16.95 -5.72 -22.76
N MET A 31 17.62 -4.59 -22.95
CA MET A 31 18.15 -4.21 -24.27
C MET A 31 19.24 -5.14 -24.78
N LYS A 32 19.87 -6.03 -24.00
CA LYS A 32 20.86 -6.97 -24.55
C LYS A 32 20.24 -7.99 -25.52
N ARG A 33 18.98 -8.38 -25.33
CA ARG A 33 18.25 -9.27 -26.27
C ARG A 33 17.77 -8.51 -27.51
N TYR A 34 17.28 -7.28 -27.35
CA TYR A 34 16.78 -6.46 -28.46
C TYR A 34 17.87 -5.72 -29.23
N ARG A 35 19.03 -5.39 -28.65
CA ARG A 35 20.17 -4.78 -29.36
C ARG A 35 20.70 -5.69 -30.45
N ARG A 36 20.73 -7.02 -30.25
CA ARG A 36 21.09 -7.93 -31.35
C ARG A 36 20.08 -7.85 -32.48
N LEU A 37 18.78 -7.89 -32.18
CA LEU A 37 17.72 -7.83 -33.19
C LEU A 37 17.68 -6.47 -33.92
N ILE A 38 17.84 -5.36 -33.19
CA ILE A 38 17.83 -3.99 -33.71
C ILE A 38 19.13 -3.67 -34.45
N SER A 39 20.29 -4.17 -34.00
CA SER A 39 21.55 -4.05 -34.76
C SER A 39 21.51 -4.87 -36.05
N ILE A 40 20.92 -6.08 -36.02
CA ILE A 40 20.67 -6.87 -37.23
C ILE A 40 19.72 -6.09 -38.16
N LEU A 41 18.58 -5.59 -37.66
CA LEU A 41 17.63 -4.82 -38.45
C LEU A 41 18.20 -3.50 -38.98
N LYS A 42 19.05 -2.79 -38.22
CA LYS A 42 19.74 -1.57 -38.67
C LYS A 42 20.76 -1.86 -39.77
N VAL A 43 21.51 -2.96 -39.67
CA VAL A 43 22.44 -3.40 -40.73
C VAL A 43 21.65 -3.76 -42.00
N TYR A 44 20.52 -4.45 -41.88
CA TYR A 44 19.63 -4.74 -43.01
C TYR A 44 19.00 -3.48 -43.62
N PHE A 45 18.56 -2.51 -42.80
CA PHE A 45 17.91 -1.29 -43.29
C PHE A 45 18.90 -0.32 -43.97
N ILE A 46 20.14 -0.26 -43.50
CA ILE A 46 21.22 0.53 -44.12
C ILE A 46 21.65 -0.10 -45.46
N PHE A 47 21.66 -1.44 -45.57
CA PHE A 47 21.96 -2.13 -46.83
C PHE A 47 20.86 -2.01 -47.89
N ILE A 48 19.58 -1.91 -47.48
CA ILE A 48 18.45 -1.74 -48.40
C ILE A 48 18.37 -0.30 -48.95
N LEU A 49 18.75 0.71 -48.16
CA LEU A 49 18.63 2.13 -48.55
C LEU A 49 19.88 2.72 -49.23
N ASN A 50 21.05 2.09 -49.10
CA ASN A 50 22.28 2.48 -49.80
C ASN A 50 22.89 1.28 -50.54
N PRO A 51 22.36 0.89 -51.72
CA PRO A 51 23.09 -0.01 -52.59
C PRO A 51 24.37 0.71 -53.06
N PRO A 52 25.58 0.13 -52.88
CA PRO A 52 26.80 0.77 -53.35
C PRO A 52 26.72 0.98 -54.87
N ALA A 53 26.89 2.23 -55.29
CA ALA A 53 26.92 2.60 -56.69
C ALA A 53 28.15 1.96 -57.38
N GLN A 54 27.90 1.43 -58.58
CA GLN A 54 28.85 0.90 -59.58
C GLN A 54 29.47 -0.49 -59.30
N VAL A 55 28.74 -1.55 -59.71
CA VAL A 55 29.35 -2.76 -60.31
C VAL A 55 28.50 -3.20 -61.51
N TYR A 56 29.18 -3.65 -62.56
CA TYR A 56 28.72 -3.94 -63.92
C TYR A 56 27.49 -4.86 -64.06
N VAL A 57 26.75 -4.66 -65.16
CA VAL A 57 25.44 -5.22 -65.54
C VAL A 57 25.45 -6.72 -65.93
N GLN A 58 26.28 -7.56 -65.30
CA GLN A 58 26.20 -9.03 -65.50
C GLN A 58 26.01 -9.85 -64.22
N ASP A 59 26.17 -9.27 -63.01
CA ASP A 59 26.02 -10.00 -61.73
C ASP A 59 24.77 -9.64 -60.90
N ILE A 60 23.88 -8.78 -61.41
CA ILE A 60 22.68 -8.32 -60.68
C ILE A 60 21.72 -9.49 -60.35
N ASN A 61 21.69 -10.53 -61.18
CA ASN A 61 20.84 -11.70 -60.98
C ASN A 61 21.30 -12.60 -59.81
N LEU A 62 22.59 -12.65 -59.47
CA LEU A 62 23.08 -13.46 -58.35
C LEU A 62 22.78 -12.79 -57.01
N TYR A 63 23.08 -11.50 -56.88
CA TYR A 63 22.81 -10.76 -55.64
C TYR A 63 21.32 -10.66 -55.33
N THR A 64 20.46 -10.39 -56.32
CA THR A 64 19.00 -10.34 -56.12
C THR A 64 18.42 -11.70 -55.72
N MET A 65 18.95 -12.80 -56.24
CA MET A 65 18.56 -14.16 -55.82
C MET A 65 18.97 -14.44 -54.37
N ASP A 66 20.16 -14.03 -53.95
CA ASP A 66 20.63 -14.20 -52.56
C ASP A 66 19.79 -13.38 -51.56
N TYR A 67 19.42 -12.15 -51.90
CA TYR A 67 18.50 -11.34 -51.08
C TYR A 67 17.11 -11.96 -50.98
N LEU A 68 16.56 -12.49 -52.08
CA LEU A 68 15.26 -13.16 -52.07
C LEU A 68 15.29 -14.45 -51.25
N ILE A 69 16.39 -15.20 -51.28
CA ILE A 69 16.60 -16.39 -50.45
C ILE A 69 16.67 -16.00 -48.97
N ILE A 70 17.43 -14.97 -48.61
CA ILE A 70 17.54 -14.46 -47.24
C ILE A 70 16.17 -13.97 -46.73
N ILE A 71 15.41 -13.22 -47.55
CA ILE A 71 14.06 -12.77 -47.21
C ILE A 71 13.13 -13.97 -46.99
N ARG A 72 13.17 -14.98 -47.85
CA ARG A 72 12.37 -16.20 -47.69
C ARG A 72 12.74 -16.99 -46.45
N ILE A 73 14.03 -17.18 -46.17
CA ILE A 73 14.52 -17.86 -44.96
C ILE A 73 14.08 -17.08 -43.71
N THR A 74 14.22 -15.76 -43.74
CA THR A 74 13.80 -14.89 -42.62
C THR A 74 12.29 -14.95 -42.43
N ALA A 75 11.50 -14.89 -43.51
CA ALA A 75 10.04 -15.02 -43.44
C ALA A 75 9.62 -16.38 -42.88
N VAL A 76 10.24 -17.48 -43.33
CA VAL A 76 10.00 -18.82 -42.78
C VAL A 76 10.38 -18.90 -41.31
N ALA A 77 11.53 -18.37 -40.91
CA ALA A 77 11.96 -18.34 -39.52
C ALA A 77 11.00 -17.54 -38.62
N VAL A 78 10.50 -16.39 -39.09
CA VAL A 78 9.48 -15.59 -38.40
C VAL A 78 8.17 -16.36 -38.28
N VAL A 79 7.71 -17.01 -39.36
CA VAL A 79 6.48 -17.84 -39.33
C VAL A 79 6.63 -19.00 -38.35
N LEU A 80 7.76 -19.71 -38.35
CA LEU A 80 8.03 -20.80 -37.40
C LEU A 80 8.10 -20.30 -35.95
N TYR A 81 8.74 -19.15 -35.71
CA TYR A 81 8.81 -18.54 -34.39
C TYR A 81 7.42 -18.13 -33.89
N LEU A 82 6.63 -17.45 -34.72
CA LEU A 82 5.26 -17.05 -34.38
C LEU A 82 4.36 -18.27 -34.17
N THR A 83 4.49 -19.31 -35.01
CA THR A 83 3.73 -20.56 -34.86
C THR A 83 4.09 -21.24 -33.54
N ARG A 84 5.38 -21.38 -33.23
CA ARG A 84 5.83 -21.92 -31.94
C ARG A 84 5.27 -21.10 -30.78
N TYR A 85 5.37 -19.77 -30.84
CA TYR A 85 4.89 -18.87 -29.79
C TYR A 85 3.38 -19.03 -29.57
N VAL A 86 2.59 -19.05 -30.63
CA VAL A 86 1.14 -19.25 -30.59
C VAL A 86 0.79 -20.65 -30.06
N CYS A 87 1.48 -21.70 -30.50
CA CYS A 87 1.29 -23.05 -29.99
C CYS A 87 1.64 -23.15 -28.50
N CYS A 88 2.75 -22.55 -28.05
CA CYS A 88 3.13 -22.51 -26.64
C CYS A 88 2.06 -21.80 -25.81
N LEU A 89 1.56 -20.64 -26.25
CA LEU A 89 0.47 -19.94 -25.57
C LEU A 89 -0.83 -20.76 -25.55
N TYR A 90 -1.17 -21.43 -26.65
CA TYR A 90 -2.35 -22.27 -26.72
C TYR A 90 -2.24 -23.41 -25.69
N LEU A 91 -1.14 -24.16 -25.72
CA LEU A 91 -0.87 -25.30 -24.85
C LEU A 91 -0.77 -24.89 -23.37
N HIS A 92 -0.26 -23.69 -23.07
CA HIS A 92 -0.15 -23.16 -21.70
C HIS A 92 -1.50 -23.04 -20.99
N LEU A 93 -2.60 -22.81 -21.73
CA LEU A 93 -3.96 -22.70 -21.20
C LEU A 93 -4.93 -23.55 -22.04
N GLN A 94 -4.53 -24.76 -22.40
CA GLN A 94 -5.33 -25.64 -23.27
C GLN A 94 -6.62 -26.10 -22.58
N ASP A 95 -6.58 -26.32 -21.27
CA ASP A 95 -7.69 -26.85 -20.47
C ASP A 95 -8.71 -25.76 -20.10
N VAL A 96 -8.37 -24.48 -20.29
CA VAL A 96 -9.26 -23.36 -19.98
C VAL A 96 -10.21 -23.10 -21.16
N PRO A 97 -11.54 -23.21 -20.96
CA PRO A 97 -12.51 -22.96 -22.02
C PRO A 97 -12.56 -21.48 -22.38
N GLY A 98 -12.98 -21.16 -23.60
CA GLY A 98 -13.19 -19.78 -24.02
C GLY A 98 -13.33 -19.62 -25.54
N PRO A 99 -13.65 -18.39 -25.99
CA PRO A 99 -13.83 -18.09 -27.41
C PRO A 99 -12.58 -18.37 -28.23
N LEU A 100 -12.78 -18.80 -29.48
CA LEU A 100 -11.67 -19.19 -30.36
C LEU A 100 -10.63 -18.07 -30.53
N PHE A 101 -11.06 -16.82 -30.79
CA PHE A 101 -10.14 -15.71 -31.01
C PHE A 101 -9.37 -15.33 -29.73
N ALA A 102 -10.01 -15.41 -28.56
CA ALA A 102 -9.38 -15.15 -27.27
C ALA A 102 -8.21 -16.11 -26.98
N LYS A 103 -8.21 -17.32 -27.55
CA LYS A 103 -7.09 -18.27 -27.41
C LYS A 103 -5.81 -17.80 -28.12
N PHE A 104 -5.93 -16.96 -29.15
CA PHE A 104 -4.82 -16.59 -30.04
C PHE A 104 -4.47 -15.10 -30.00
N THR A 105 -5.40 -14.23 -29.63
CA THR A 105 -5.16 -12.77 -29.63
C THR A 105 -5.94 -12.01 -28.57
N ASN A 106 -5.37 -10.90 -28.09
CA ASN A 106 -6.07 -9.93 -27.24
C ASN A 106 -6.98 -8.96 -28.04
N LEU A 107 -7.02 -9.05 -29.38
CA LEU A 107 -7.88 -8.18 -30.19
C LEU A 107 -9.37 -8.31 -29.86
N GLN A 108 -9.82 -9.51 -29.46
CA GLN A 108 -11.20 -9.72 -29.06
C GLN A 108 -11.57 -8.93 -27.80
N ARG A 109 -10.73 -8.97 -26.75
CA ARG A 109 -10.95 -8.18 -25.53
C ARG A 109 -10.80 -6.68 -25.76
N VAL A 110 -9.90 -6.24 -26.64
CA VAL A 110 -9.82 -4.84 -27.11
C VAL A 110 -11.15 -4.41 -27.73
N TRP A 111 -11.72 -5.23 -28.60
CA TRP A 111 -13.00 -4.93 -29.25
C TRP A 111 -14.16 -4.87 -28.24
N TRP A 112 -14.22 -5.80 -27.29
CA TRP A 112 -15.20 -5.78 -26.20
C TRP A 112 -15.13 -4.46 -25.40
N VAL A 113 -13.94 -4.02 -25.01
CA VAL A 113 -13.79 -2.76 -24.26
C VAL A 113 -14.10 -1.54 -25.12
N LYS A 114 -13.63 -1.51 -26.38
CA LYS A 114 -13.91 -0.41 -27.33
C LYS A 114 -15.40 -0.24 -27.60
N SER A 115 -16.19 -1.32 -27.52
CA SER A 115 -17.64 -1.27 -27.71
C SER A 115 -18.40 -0.57 -26.56
N GLY A 116 -17.77 -0.38 -25.40
CA GLY A 116 -18.44 0.10 -24.19
C GLY A 116 -19.29 -0.95 -23.46
N ARG A 117 -19.42 -2.17 -24.01
CA ARG A 117 -20.29 -3.24 -23.49
C ARG A 117 -19.51 -4.46 -22.99
N ALA A 118 -18.26 -4.27 -22.57
CA ALA A 118 -17.39 -5.37 -22.14
C ALA A 118 -18.01 -6.24 -21.04
N HIS A 119 -18.66 -5.62 -20.06
CA HIS A 119 -19.33 -6.32 -18.95
C HIS A 119 -20.42 -7.28 -19.43
N GLU A 120 -21.20 -6.92 -20.46
CA GLU A 120 -22.20 -7.80 -21.06
C GLU A 120 -21.55 -8.98 -21.80
N TYR A 121 -20.48 -8.72 -22.56
CA TYR A 121 -19.74 -9.78 -23.22
C TYR A 121 -19.13 -10.76 -22.21
N HIS A 122 -18.50 -10.25 -21.15
CA HIS A 122 -17.93 -11.09 -20.10
C HIS A 122 -19.00 -11.99 -19.47
N ARG A 123 -20.16 -11.42 -19.11
CA ARG A 123 -21.31 -12.17 -18.60
C ARG A 123 -21.75 -13.28 -19.56
N ARG A 124 -21.89 -12.96 -20.85
CA ARG A 124 -22.27 -13.94 -21.88
C ARG A 124 -21.23 -15.05 -22.01
N MET A 125 -19.94 -14.73 -21.94
CA MET A 125 -18.88 -15.73 -22.06
C MET A 125 -18.91 -16.69 -20.87
N HIS A 126 -19.06 -16.20 -19.65
CA HIS A 126 -19.19 -17.08 -18.47
C HIS A 126 -20.48 -17.90 -18.47
N ALA A 127 -21.58 -17.36 -19.00
CA ALA A 127 -22.82 -18.13 -19.18
C ALA A 127 -22.67 -19.32 -20.15
N VAL A 128 -21.74 -19.24 -21.11
CA VAL A 128 -21.49 -20.30 -22.11
C VAL A 128 -20.38 -21.25 -21.69
N TYR A 129 -19.30 -20.74 -21.11
CA TYR A 129 -18.05 -21.48 -20.86
C TYR A 129 -17.83 -21.84 -19.38
N GLY A 130 -18.64 -21.32 -18.46
CA GLY A 130 -18.56 -21.62 -17.03
C GLY A 130 -17.76 -20.59 -16.21
N PRO A 131 -17.31 -20.96 -14.99
CA PRO A 131 -16.78 -20.01 -14.01
C PRO A 131 -15.37 -19.51 -14.29
N ALA A 132 -14.57 -20.25 -15.08
CA ALA A 132 -13.22 -19.86 -15.51
C ALA A 132 -13.15 -19.82 -17.04
N VAL A 133 -12.87 -18.64 -17.61
CA VAL A 133 -12.94 -18.43 -19.07
C VAL A 133 -11.73 -17.67 -19.58
N ARG A 134 -11.13 -18.17 -20.65
CA ARG A 134 -10.01 -17.54 -21.35
C ARG A 134 -10.47 -16.33 -22.17
N PHE A 135 -10.07 -15.13 -21.78
CA PHE A 135 -10.38 -13.86 -22.48
C PHE A 135 -9.20 -13.33 -23.30
N GLY A 136 -8.02 -13.88 -23.12
CA GLY A 136 -6.84 -13.60 -23.94
C GLY A 136 -5.86 -14.77 -23.95
N PRO A 137 -4.79 -14.70 -24.77
CA PRO A 137 -3.85 -15.81 -24.93
C PRO A 137 -3.17 -16.20 -23.62
N ASN A 138 -3.02 -15.25 -22.69
CA ASN A 138 -2.49 -15.48 -21.36
C ASN A 138 -3.37 -14.85 -20.26
N MET A 139 -4.67 -14.66 -20.51
CA MET A 139 -5.59 -14.05 -19.53
C MET A 139 -6.84 -14.89 -19.33
N VAL A 140 -7.12 -15.21 -18.06
CA VAL A 140 -8.28 -15.96 -17.59
C VAL A 140 -9.15 -15.07 -16.70
N SER A 141 -10.41 -14.94 -17.07
CA SER A 141 -11.44 -14.30 -16.27
C SER A 141 -12.11 -15.34 -15.37
N ILE A 142 -12.34 -14.98 -14.12
CA ILE A 142 -13.03 -15.80 -13.13
C ILE A 142 -14.31 -15.07 -12.69
N SER A 143 -15.43 -15.78 -12.57
CA SER A 143 -16.71 -15.19 -12.16
C SER A 143 -17.12 -15.50 -10.72
N ASP A 144 -16.56 -16.54 -10.11
CA ASP A 144 -16.96 -17.04 -8.79
C ASP A 144 -16.41 -16.15 -7.65
N PRO A 145 -17.27 -15.48 -6.86
CA PRO A 145 -16.83 -14.64 -5.74
C PRO A 145 -16.08 -15.40 -4.65
N ARG A 146 -16.30 -16.72 -4.49
CA ARG A 146 -15.59 -17.55 -3.50
C ARG A 146 -14.09 -17.61 -3.75
N THR A 147 -13.66 -17.28 -4.97
CA THR A 147 -12.25 -17.23 -5.35
C THR A 147 -11.59 -15.88 -5.06
N ILE A 148 -12.34 -14.85 -4.65
CA ILE A 148 -11.81 -13.52 -4.31
C ILE A 148 -10.66 -13.63 -3.29
N PRO A 149 -10.77 -14.38 -2.18
CA PRO A 149 -9.66 -14.50 -1.21
C PRO A 149 -8.42 -15.22 -1.78
N ALA A 150 -8.60 -16.08 -2.77
CA ALA A 150 -7.50 -16.83 -3.40
C ALA A 150 -6.76 -16.01 -4.46
N ILE A 151 -7.48 -15.17 -5.23
CA ILE A 151 -6.93 -14.33 -6.31
C ILE A 151 -6.47 -12.96 -5.80
N TYR A 152 -7.16 -12.44 -4.78
CA TYR A 152 -6.84 -11.19 -4.12
C TYR A 152 -6.57 -11.40 -2.62
N PRO A 153 -5.63 -12.30 -2.26
CA PRO A 153 -5.32 -12.52 -0.86
C PRO A 153 -4.85 -11.22 -0.22
N SER A 154 -5.11 -11.10 1.07
CA SER A 154 -4.53 -10.06 1.94
C SER A 154 -3.03 -10.27 2.20
N ARG A 155 -2.42 -11.31 1.61
CA ARG A 155 -1.01 -11.71 1.77
C ARG A 155 -0.18 -11.28 0.55
N PRO A 156 1.14 -11.06 0.72
CA PRO A 156 2.06 -10.86 -0.41
C PRO A 156 2.03 -12.09 -1.33
N GLY A 157 2.03 -11.88 -2.66
CA GLY A 157 2.04 -12.98 -3.61
C GLY A 157 1.48 -12.71 -5.00
N PHE A 158 0.99 -11.49 -5.29
CA PHE A 158 0.48 -11.18 -6.64
C PHE A 158 0.99 -9.81 -7.14
N PRO A 159 1.86 -9.80 -8.17
CA PRO A 159 2.35 -8.57 -8.81
C PRO A 159 1.20 -7.71 -9.39
N LYS A 160 1.26 -6.37 -9.27
CA LYS A 160 0.30 -5.37 -9.82
C LYS A 160 0.95 -4.52 -10.95
N MET A 161 0.27 -3.76 -11.82
CA MET A 161 0.86 -3.09 -13.05
C MET A 161 1.22 -1.56 -12.97
N PRO A 162 2.44 -0.98 -13.21
CA PRO A 162 3.27 0.01 -12.42
C PRO A 162 2.80 1.46 -12.02
N ALA A 163 2.98 1.88 -10.73
CA ALA A 163 2.69 3.15 -9.95
C ALA A 163 2.18 2.82 -8.50
N VAL A 164 1.82 3.70 -7.53
CA VAL A 164 1.24 3.20 -6.23
C VAL A 164 0.06 2.24 -6.45
N PHE A 165 -0.81 2.56 -7.42
CA PHE A 165 -1.98 1.74 -7.77
C PHE A 165 -1.65 0.40 -8.41
N ASN A 166 -0.37 0.18 -8.69
CA ASN A 166 0.01 -0.33 -9.96
C ASN A 166 1.43 -1.00 -9.83
N SER A 167 2.30 -0.80 -8.84
CA SER A 167 3.67 -1.36 -8.83
C SER A 167 3.69 -2.90 -8.84
N GLN A 168 4.49 -3.50 -9.73
CA GLN A 168 4.72 -4.97 -9.78
C GLN A 168 5.58 -5.43 -8.62
N ASP A 169 6.46 -4.53 -8.18
CA ASP A 169 7.34 -4.72 -7.04
C ASP A 169 6.57 -4.42 -5.75
N GLU A 170 6.46 -5.44 -4.90
CA GLU A 170 5.76 -5.40 -3.62
C GLU A 170 6.49 -4.49 -2.62
N ASP A 171 7.82 -4.49 -2.62
CA ASP A 171 8.64 -3.68 -1.72
C ASP A 171 8.57 -2.20 -2.13
N LEU A 172 8.63 -1.92 -3.43
CA LEU A 172 8.39 -0.57 -3.96
C LEU A 172 6.97 -0.09 -3.64
N HIS A 173 5.95 -0.94 -3.85
CA HIS A 173 4.57 -0.61 -3.51
C HIS A 173 4.44 -0.29 -2.01
N LYS A 174 5.03 -1.13 -1.15
CA LYS A 174 5.02 -0.93 0.30
C LYS A 174 5.74 0.37 0.69
N ARG A 175 6.90 0.65 0.10
CA ARG A 175 7.68 1.88 0.33
C ARG A 175 6.90 3.14 -0.05
N LEU A 176 6.19 3.12 -1.18
CA LEU A 176 5.40 4.26 -1.65
C LEU A 176 4.07 4.42 -0.89
N ARG A 177 3.43 3.30 -0.49
CA ARG A 177 2.11 3.31 0.16
C ARG A 177 2.17 3.58 1.65
N SER A 178 3.15 3.03 2.37
CA SER A 178 3.18 3.07 3.84
C SER A 178 3.18 4.51 4.38
N PRO A 179 3.93 5.48 3.82
CA PRO A 179 3.93 6.86 4.31
C PRO A 179 2.59 7.58 4.12
N ILE A 180 1.84 7.24 3.08
CA ILE A 180 0.58 7.93 2.71
C ILE A 180 -0.67 7.26 3.32
N ALA A 181 -0.59 5.99 3.71
CA ALA A 181 -1.73 5.23 4.22
C ALA A 181 -2.42 5.88 5.45
N PRO A 182 -1.69 6.47 6.42
CA PRO A 182 -2.33 7.14 7.56
C PRO A 182 -3.22 8.32 7.17
N LEU A 183 -2.93 9.03 6.07
CA LEU A 183 -3.76 10.15 5.59
C LEU A 183 -5.19 9.72 5.25
N TYR A 184 -5.35 8.48 4.80
CA TYR A 184 -6.63 7.89 4.39
C TYR A 184 -7.29 7.05 5.50
N SER A 185 -6.75 7.07 6.72
CA SER A 185 -7.40 6.43 7.87
C SER A 185 -8.66 7.18 8.29
N MET A 186 -9.65 6.48 8.85
CA MET A 186 -10.89 7.12 9.32
C MET A 186 -10.61 8.22 10.35
N THR A 187 -9.61 8.04 11.22
CA THR A 187 -9.19 9.04 12.21
C THR A 187 -8.74 10.36 11.57
N ASN A 188 -8.15 10.33 10.37
CA ASN A 188 -7.73 11.55 9.66
C ASN A 188 -8.81 12.05 8.70
N VAL A 189 -9.53 11.17 8.02
CA VAL A 189 -10.60 11.56 7.07
C VAL A 189 -11.74 12.28 7.79
N VAL A 190 -12.13 11.85 8.99
CA VAL A 190 -13.19 12.52 9.78
C VAL A 190 -12.79 13.96 10.14
N LYS A 191 -11.50 14.26 10.34
CA LYS A 191 -11.04 15.64 10.61
C LYS A 191 -11.25 16.57 9.41
N LEU A 192 -11.39 16.02 8.21
CA LEU A 192 -11.59 16.76 6.97
C LEU A 192 -13.07 16.96 6.61
N GLU A 193 -13.98 16.48 7.45
CA GLU A 193 -15.44 16.55 7.24
C GLU A 193 -15.93 17.98 6.97
N SER A 194 -15.41 18.96 7.71
CA SER A 194 -15.80 20.37 7.56
C SER A 194 -15.56 20.93 6.15
N PHE A 195 -14.58 20.41 5.40
CA PHE A 195 -14.35 20.79 4.01
C PHE A 195 -15.43 20.24 3.06
N VAL A 196 -15.98 19.06 3.37
CA VAL A 196 -17.11 18.49 2.65
C VAL A 196 -18.37 19.30 2.94
N ASP A 197 -18.61 19.67 4.21
CA ASP A 197 -19.75 20.49 4.61
C ASP A 197 -19.78 21.85 3.89
N GLN A 198 -18.63 22.50 3.78
CA GLN A 198 -18.49 23.74 3.02
C GLN A 198 -18.86 23.57 1.55
N THR A 199 -18.51 22.43 0.95
CA THR A 199 -18.82 22.14 -0.46
C THR A 199 -20.31 21.78 -0.63
N LEU A 200 -20.88 21.07 0.34
CA LEU A 200 -22.29 20.69 0.37
C LEU A 200 -23.19 21.92 0.49
N ALA A 201 -22.83 22.88 1.34
CA ALA A 201 -23.53 24.16 1.45
C ALA A 201 -23.62 24.91 0.11
N VAL A 202 -22.52 24.94 -0.66
CA VAL A 202 -22.49 25.56 -1.99
C VAL A 202 -23.35 24.78 -2.99
N LEU A 203 -23.33 23.44 -2.94
CA LEU A 203 -24.22 22.63 -3.78
C LEU A 203 -25.69 23.01 -3.53
N LEU A 204 -26.11 23.04 -2.27
CA LEU A 204 -27.49 23.39 -1.90
C LEU A 204 -27.85 24.81 -2.33
N GLU A 205 -26.99 25.80 -2.07
CA GLU A 205 -27.17 27.18 -2.51
C GLU A 205 -27.36 27.30 -4.03
N GLN A 206 -26.54 26.59 -4.81
CA GLN A 206 -26.62 26.63 -6.27
C GLN A 206 -27.86 25.89 -6.79
N LEU A 207 -28.27 24.80 -6.15
CA LEU A 207 -29.50 24.09 -6.52
C LEU A 207 -30.73 24.96 -6.23
N ASP A 208 -30.80 25.53 -5.04
CA ASP A 208 -31.89 26.39 -4.61
C ASP A 208 -31.98 27.64 -5.48
N GLY A 209 -30.86 28.38 -5.63
CA GLY A 209 -30.85 29.64 -6.37
C GLY A 209 -31.11 29.51 -7.88
N ARG A 210 -30.83 28.35 -8.49
CA ARG A 210 -30.99 28.14 -9.94
C ARG A 210 -32.27 27.41 -10.33
N PHE A 211 -32.78 26.54 -9.45
CA PHE A 211 -33.86 25.62 -9.80
C PHE A 211 -35.08 25.75 -8.90
N LEU A 212 -35.02 26.45 -7.75
CA LEU A 212 -36.21 26.79 -6.97
C LEU A 212 -36.78 28.15 -7.44
N GLY A 213 -38.03 28.13 -7.90
CA GLY A 213 -38.81 29.33 -8.18
C GLY A 213 -38.88 29.71 -9.66
N SER A 214 -40.12 29.78 -10.16
CA SER A 214 -40.52 30.25 -11.51
C SER A 214 -40.08 29.36 -12.67
N ASN A 215 -40.85 28.28 -12.87
CA ASN A 215 -40.76 27.19 -13.86
C ASN A 215 -39.94 26.00 -13.34
N ASP A 216 -40.56 24.83 -13.25
CA ASP A 216 -39.91 23.55 -12.95
C ASP A 216 -38.88 23.21 -14.04
N VAL A 217 -37.69 23.80 -13.98
CA VAL A 217 -36.61 23.55 -14.93
C VAL A 217 -35.94 22.22 -14.54
N PRO A 218 -36.03 21.17 -15.37
CA PRO A 218 -35.31 19.93 -15.10
C PRO A 218 -33.81 20.19 -15.22
N PHE A 219 -33.03 19.58 -14.32
CA PHE A 219 -31.57 19.64 -14.35
C PHE A 219 -30.97 18.23 -14.25
N ASP A 220 -29.74 18.08 -14.75
CA ASP A 220 -29.01 16.81 -14.69
C ASP A 220 -28.33 16.63 -13.33
N LEU A 221 -29.03 16.01 -12.38
CA LEU A 221 -28.50 15.67 -11.07
C LEU A 221 -27.18 14.87 -11.15
N GLY A 222 -27.00 14.01 -12.16
CA GLY A 222 -25.78 13.23 -12.33
C GLY A 222 -24.55 14.12 -12.56
N SER A 223 -24.70 15.17 -13.36
CA SER A 223 -23.65 16.17 -13.58
C SER A 223 -23.37 16.99 -12.32
N TRP A 224 -24.40 17.36 -11.55
CA TRP A 224 -24.20 18.10 -10.28
C TRP A 224 -23.51 17.27 -9.19
N LEU A 225 -23.83 15.97 -9.08
CA LEU A 225 -23.12 15.05 -8.19
C LEU A 225 -21.65 14.87 -8.60
N GLN A 226 -21.38 14.88 -9.91
CA GLN A 226 -20.02 14.87 -10.44
C GLN A 226 -19.25 16.15 -10.08
N TYR A 227 -19.88 17.32 -10.22
CA TYR A 227 -19.31 18.61 -9.84
C TYR A 227 -19.02 18.66 -8.34
N PHE A 228 -19.97 18.20 -7.52
CA PHE A 228 -19.82 18.10 -6.08
C PHE A 228 -18.64 17.21 -5.67
N ALA A 229 -18.49 16.03 -6.27
CA ALA A 229 -17.38 15.13 -5.96
C ALA A 229 -16.01 15.74 -6.32
N PHE A 230 -15.92 16.45 -7.45
CA PHE A 230 -14.71 17.12 -7.88
C PHE A 230 -14.36 18.30 -6.97
N ASP A 231 -15.32 19.19 -6.69
CA ASP A 231 -15.10 20.33 -5.80
C ASP A 231 -14.83 19.89 -4.36
N SER A 232 -15.44 18.80 -3.89
CA SER A 232 -15.15 18.24 -2.56
C SER A 232 -13.71 17.75 -2.49
N MET A 233 -13.26 16.97 -3.48
CA MET A 233 -11.86 16.51 -3.52
C MET A 233 -10.86 17.66 -3.67
N GLY A 234 -11.21 18.69 -4.45
CA GLY A 234 -10.42 19.92 -4.56
C GLY A 234 -10.28 20.62 -3.21
N THR A 235 -11.39 20.77 -2.48
CA THR A 235 -11.41 21.40 -1.16
C THR A 235 -10.62 20.59 -0.13
N LEU A 236 -10.81 19.27 -0.09
CA LEU A 236 -10.07 18.37 0.81
C LEU A 236 -8.55 18.40 0.56
N THR A 237 -8.15 18.58 -0.71
CA THR A 237 -6.74 18.51 -1.08
C THR A 237 -6.03 19.86 -1.03
N PHE A 238 -6.67 20.92 -1.51
CA PHE A 238 -6.06 22.24 -1.71
C PHE A 238 -6.64 23.35 -0.84
N SER A 239 -7.58 23.02 0.06
CA SER A 239 -8.47 24.00 0.71
C SER A 239 -9.19 24.91 -0.30
N ARG A 240 -9.35 24.46 -1.55
CA ARG A 240 -9.90 25.26 -2.64
C ARG A 240 -10.74 24.42 -3.59
N ARG A 241 -11.95 24.90 -3.87
CA ARG A 241 -12.82 24.35 -4.93
C ARG A 241 -12.22 24.62 -6.31
N TYR A 242 -12.52 23.76 -7.27
CA TYR A 242 -12.19 23.98 -8.68
C TYR A 242 -13.14 24.98 -9.34
N GLY A 243 -14.36 25.09 -8.81
CA GLY A 243 -15.38 26.03 -9.26
C GLY A 243 -16.45 25.41 -10.15
N PHE A 244 -16.63 24.08 -10.12
CA PHE A 244 -17.63 23.39 -10.94
C PHE A 244 -19.04 23.73 -10.50
N LEU A 245 -19.29 23.78 -9.18
CA LEU A 245 -20.61 24.06 -8.60
C LEU A 245 -21.05 25.50 -8.87
N GLU A 246 -20.19 26.48 -8.63
CA GLU A 246 -20.49 27.90 -8.82
C GLU A 246 -20.78 28.24 -10.29
N GLN A 247 -20.23 27.48 -11.23
CA GLN A 247 -20.43 27.70 -12.66
C GLN A 247 -21.54 26.80 -13.23
N GLY A 248 -21.82 25.67 -12.58
CA GLY A 248 -22.76 24.66 -13.05
C GLY A 248 -22.33 24.00 -14.36
N ARG A 249 -21.02 23.88 -14.62
CA ARG A 249 -20.46 23.32 -15.86
C ARG A 249 -19.05 22.76 -15.67
N ASP A 250 -18.60 21.95 -16.65
CA ASP A 250 -17.22 21.45 -16.72
C ASP A 250 -16.21 22.60 -16.87
N MET A 251 -15.49 22.89 -15.79
CA MET A 251 -14.49 23.94 -15.75
C MET A 251 -13.25 23.54 -16.53
N ASN A 252 -12.85 24.37 -17.50
CA ASN A 252 -11.67 24.17 -18.36
C ASN A 252 -11.65 22.82 -19.14
N GLY A 253 -12.81 22.17 -19.31
CA GLY A 253 -12.91 20.89 -20.01
C GLY A 253 -12.24 19.71 -19.29
N ILE A 254 -12.05 19.81 -17.98
CA ILE A 254 -11.33 18.81 -17.17
C ILE A 254 -12.03 17.45 -17.25
N LEU A 255 -13.35 17.40 -17.04
CA LEU A 255 -14.09 16.15 -17.08
C LEU A 255 -14.02 15.55 -18.49
N GLY A 256 -14.20 16.36 -19.53
CA GLY A 256 -14.06 15.92 -20.92
C GLY A 256 -12.70 15.27 -21.21
N GLU A 257 -11.60 15.82 -20.69
CA GLU A 257 -10.26 15.26 -20.85
C GLU A 257 -10.06 13.96 -20.07
N ILE A 258 -10.59 13.85 -18.84
CA ILE A 258 -10.56 12.61 -18.05
C ILE A 258 -11.30 11.50 -18.79
N TRP A 259 -12.49 11.77 -19.33
CA TRP A 259 -13.26 10.78 -20.08
C TRP A 259 -12.52 10.28 -21.33
N LYS A 260 -11.85 11.18 -22.07
CA LYS A 260 -11.00 10.78 -23.22
C LYS A 260 -9.83 9.91 -22.76
N PHE A 261 -9.18 10.27 -21.66
CA PHE A 261 -8.09 9.52 -21.06
C PHE A 261 -8.54 8.10 -20.64
N MET A 262 -9.64 7.98 -19.89
CA MET A 262 -10.16 6.68 -19.43
C MET A 262 -10.60 5.78 -20.60
N LYS A 263 -11.25 6.33 -21.63
CA LYS A 263 -11.60 5.57 -22.85
C LYS A 263 -10.36 5.04 -23.58
N ARG A 264 -9.28 5.80 -23.57
CA ARG A 264 -8.02 5.39 -24.19
C ARG A 264 -7.32 4.31 -23.37
N VAL A 265 -7.11 4.56 -22.08
CA VAL A 265 -6.36 3.66 -21.19
C VAL A 265 -7.06 2.32 -21.02
N SER A 266 -8.41 2.32 -20.91
CA SER A 266 -9.17 1.06 -20.83
C SER A 266 -8.95 0.14 -22.04
N VAL A 267 -8.86 0.71 -23.25
CA VAL A 267 -8.61 -0.04 -24.50
C VAL A 267 -7.14 -0.46 -24.61
N MET A 268 -6.21 0.46 -24.39
CA MET A 268 -4.78 0.18 -24.49
C MET A 268 -4.30 -0.81 -23.42
N GLY A 269 -4.88 -0.75 -22.21
CA GLY A 269 -4.60 -1.66 -21.11
C GLY A 269 -4.96 -3.13 -21.40
N GLN A 270 -5.74 -3.42 -22.45
CA GLN A 270 -5.99 -4.80 -22.87
C GLN A 270 -4.78 -5.44 -23.59
N ILE A 271 -3.80 -4.62 -24.02
CA ILE A 271 -2.55 -5.06 -24.66
C ILE A 271 -1.37 -4.26 -24.08
N PRO A 272 -0.91 -4.56 -22.86
CA PRO A 272 0.10 -3.75 -22.17
C PRO A 272 1.40 -3.53 -22.95
N TRP A 273 1.93 -4.58 -23.59
CA TRP A 273 3.15 -4.49 -24.40
C TRP A 273 3.02 -3.52 -25.59
N PHE A 274 1.81 -3.39 -26.14
CA PHE A 274 1.57 -2.49 -27.27
C PHE A 274 1.45 -1.05 -26.79
N ASP A 275 0.86 -0.81 -25.62
CA ASP A 275 0.87 0.51 -25.00
C ASP A 275 2.30 0.94 -24.64
N GLU A 276 3.09 0.05 -24.05
CA GLU A 276 4.51 0.28 -23.77
C GLU A 276 5.30 0.61 -25.05
N PHE A 277 5.11 -0.16 -26.12
CA PHE A 277 5.71 0.14 -27.43
C PHE A 277 5.30 1.51 -27.96
N CYS A 278 4.01 1.87 -27.89
CA CYS A 278 3.51 3.16 -28.33
C CYS A 278 4.04 4.34 -27.49
N ASN A 279 4.30 4.13 -26.20
CA ASN A 279 4.80 5.15 -25.29
C ASN A 279 6.33 5.30 -25.34
N THR A 280 7.06 4.20 -25.61
CA THR A 280 8.53 4.20 -25.68
C THR A 280 9.06 4.61 -27.06
N ASN A 281 8.26 4.50 -28.12
CA ASN A 281 8.67 4.87 -29.48
C ASN A 281 8.61 6.39 -29.70
N PRO A 282 9.76 7.09 -29.88
CA PRO A 282 9.79 8.55 -29.99
C PRO A 282 9.00 9.10 -31.18
N PHE A 283 8.93 8.35 -32.29
CA PHE A 283 8.17 8.76 -33.47
C PHE A 283 6.67 8.69 -33.24
N ILE A 284 6.17 7.63 -32.59
CA ILE A 284 4.75 7.52 -32.25
C ILE A 284 4.38 8.55 -31.18
N ALA A 285 5.27 8.77 -30.20
CA ALA A 285 5.10 9.79 -29.17
C ALA A 285 4.99 11.21 -29.75
N LEU A 286 5.72 11.52 -30.83
CA LEU A 286 5.70 12.83 -31.50
C LEU A 286 4.33 13.18 -32.11
N PHE A 287 3.61 12.19 -32.63
CA PHE A 287 2.27 12.38 -33.22
C PHE A 287 1.13 12.17 -32.20
N ARG A 288 1.46 11.90 -30.93
CA ARG A 288 0.49 11.57 -29.90
C ARG A 288 0.01 12.83 -29.19
N SER A 289 -1.30 13.06 -29.17
CA SER A 289 -1.88 14.12 -28.34
C SER A 289 -1.72 13.77 -26.85
N PRO A 290 -1.18 14.69 -26.03
CA PRO A 290 -1.10 14.54 -24.58
C PRO A 290 -2.51 14.58 -23.99
N THR A 291 -3.06 13.41 -23.67
CA THR A 291 -4.38 13.24 -23.04
C THR A 291 -4.20 13.08 -21.53
N GLY A 292 -5.05 13.69 -20.71
CA GLY A 292 -4.93 13.67 -19.24
C GLY A 292 -4.15 14.85 -18.62
N PHE A 293 -3.61 15.75 -19.44
CA PHE A 293 -2.89 16.95 -18.97
C PHE A 293 -3.79 18.04 -18.36
N GLY A 294 -5.11 17.97 -18.53
CA GLY A 294 -6.04 18.97 -18.00
C GLY A 294 -6.03 19.04 -16.47
N VAL A 295 -6.19 17.89 -15.81
CA VAL A 295 -6.10 17.77 -14.34
C VAL A 295 -4.69 18.12 -13.88
N LEU A 296 -3.65 17.51 -14.48
CA LEU A 296 -2.25 17.78 -14.12
C LEU A 296 -1.90 19.26 -14.20
N LYS A 297 -2.35 19.99 -15.23
CA LYS A 297 -2.14 21.45 -15.33
C LYS A 297 -2.81 22.23 -14.21
N VAL A 298 -4.01 21.83 -13.80
CA VAL A 298 -4.73 22.50 -12.71
C VAL A 298 -4.08 22.19 -11.36
N VAL A 299 -3.65 20.95 -11.17
CA VAL A 299 -2.89 20.50 -10.01
C VAL A 299 -1.55 21.21 -9.92
N ASP A 300 -0.78 21.26 -11.02
CA ASP A 300 0.47 22.00 -11.14
C ASP A 300 0.24 23.48 -10.82
N LYS A 301 -0.85 24.07 -11.33
CA LYS A 301 -1.22 25.46 -11.00
C LYS A 301 -1.45 25.64 -9.51
N PHE A 302 -2.17 24.74 -8.84
CA PHE A 302 -2.41 24.83 -7.40
C PHE A 302 -1.15 24.58 -6.56
N ILE A 303 -0.31 23.61 -6.95
CA ILE A 303 0.98 23.35 -6.32
C ILE A 303 1.90 24.57 -6.46
N LEU A 304 2.03 25.12 -7.67
CA LEU A 304 2.84 26.32 -7.92
C LEU A 304 2.32 27.54 -7.17
N GLN A 305 1.01 27.71 -7.05
CA GLN A 305 0.41 28.77 -6.23
C GLN A 305 0.69 28.59 -4.74
N ARG A 306 0.78 27.35 -4.25
CA ARG A 306 1.09 27.05 -2.84
C ARG A 306 2.58 27.22 -2.53
N LEU A 307 3.45 26.95 -3.51
CA LEU A 307 4.91 27.10 -3.39
C LEU A 307 5.40 28.53 -3.68
N ALA A 308 4.52 29.43 -4.13
CA ALA A 308 4.85 30.84 -4.28
C ALA A 308 5.15 31.47 -2.91
N PRO A 309 6.12 32.41 -2.80
CA PRO A 309 6.45 33.05 -1.53
C PRO A 309 5.22 33.78 -0.97
N ARG A 310 4.73 33.37 0.20
CA ARG A 310 3.69 34.09 0.95
C ARG A 310 4.32 35.04 1.97
N GLU A 311 3.67 36.17 2.21
CA GLU A 311 3.98 37.02 3.36
C GLU A 311 3.73 36.24 4.66
N LYS A 312 4.55 36.49 5.69
CA LYS A 312 4.63 35.69 6.94
C LYS A 312 3.32 35.59 7.75
N ASP A 313 2.28 36.36 7.40
CA ASP A 313 1.03 36.46 8.14
C ASP A 313 -0.15 35.67 7.54
N GLU A 314 0.04 34.96 6.41
CA GLU A 314 -1.02 34.14 5.75
C GLU A 314 -0.78 32.62 5.84
N VAL A 315 -0.09 32.14 6.88
CA VAL A 315 -0.06 30.70 7.17
C VAL A 315 -1.32 30.35 7.95
N SER A 316 -2.42 30.12 7.22
CA SER A 316 -3.57 29.45 7.83
C SER A 316 -3.09 28.09 8.34
N ASP A 317 -3.44 27.78 9.59
CA ASP A 317 -3.15 26.54 10.33
C ASP A 317 -3.87 25.29 9.72
N GLU A 318 -4.20 25.35 8.43
CA GLU A 318 -5.03 24.37 7.73
C GLU A 318 -4.20 23.16 7.32
N LYS A 319 -4.49 22.03 7.98
CA LYS A 319 -3.91 20.70 7.74
C LYS A 319 -4.56 20.03 6.52
N ASP A 320 -4.61 20.70 5.37
CA ASP A 320 -5.13 20.10 4.12
C ASP A 320 -4.29 18.89 3.68
N MET A 321 -4.85 18.01 2.83
CA MET A 321 -4.12 16.80 2.42
C MET A 321 -2.84 17.13 1.67
N LEU A 322 -2.80 18.19 0.85
CA LEU A 322 -1.58 18.58 0.12
C LEU A 322 -0.45 18.94 1.07
N SER A 323 -0.72 19.69 2.14
CA SER A 323 0.30 20.05 3.14
C SER A 323 0.86 18.81 3.83
N GLN A 324 -0.01 17.86 4.16
CA GLN A 324 0.41 16.58 4.74
C GLN A 324 1.25 15.76 3.73
N PHE A 325 0.86 15.74 2.46
CA PHE A 325 1.62 15.11 1.38
C PHE A 325 3.00 15.74 1.16
N LEU A 326 3.09 17.07 1.14
CA LEU A 326 4.35 17.79 0.97
C LEU A 326 5.29 17.54 2.16
N ASN A 327 4.77 17.47 3.39
CA ASN A 327 5.54 17.10 4.56
C ASN A 327 6.08 15.66 4.48
N ILE A 328 5.24 14.71 4.04
CA ILE A 328 5.68 13.32 3.82
C ILE A 328 6.73 13.24 2.71
N GLN A 329 6.56 14.00 1.63
CA GLN A 329 7.48 14.04 0.50
C GLN A 329 8.84 14.63 0.89
N ALA A 330 8.88 15.60 1.81
CA ALA A 330 10.13 16.14 2.33
C ALA A 330 11.02 15.05 2.97
N SER A 331 10.40 14.05 3.61
CA SER A 331 11.11 12.89 4.17
C SER A 331 11.16 11.68 3.22
N ASN A 332 10.34 11.66 2.16
CA ASN A 332 10.23 10.57 1.19
C ASN A 332 10.14 11.13 -0.25
N PRO A 333 11.25 11.49 -0.90
CA PRO A 333 11.25 12.16 -2.20
C PRO A 333 10.53 11.39 -3.32
N ASP A 334 10.50 10.06 -3.21
CA ASP A 334 9.88 9.16 -4.19
C ASP A 334 8.34 9.14 -4.10
N VAL A 335 7.75 9.68 -3.02
CA VAL A 335 6.30 9.76 -2.84
C VAL A 335 5.77 10.96 -3.61
N MET A 336 5.02 10.69 -4.67
CA MET A 336 4.31 11.72 -5.43
C MET A 336 2.89 11.92 -4.84
N PRO A 337 2.40 13.16 -4.72
CA PRO A 337 1.00 13.42 -4.36
C PRO A 337 0.08 12.96 -5.49
N TRP A 338 -0.84 12.04 -5.18
CA TRP A 338 -1.85 11.54 -6.12
C TRP A 338 -3.24 11.87 -5.59
N MET A 339 -4.10 12.37 -6.48
CA MET A 339 -5.52 12.60 -6.16
C MET A 339 -6.37 11.66 -7.00
N ALA A 340 -7.04 10.76 -6.31
CA ALA A 340 -8.05 9.88 -6.84
C ALA A 340 -9.29 9.98 -5.93
N GLY A 341 -10.45 9.56 -6.43
CA GLY A 341 -11.68 9.47 -5.62
C GLY A 341 -12.85 10.27 -6.16
N SER A 342 -12.62 11.34 -6.94
CA SER A 342 -13.71 12.19 -7.44
C SER A 342 -14.68 11.43 -8.35
N ASP A 343 -14.18 10.79 -9.41
CA ASP A 343 -15.03 10.04 -10.36
C ASP A 343 -15.69 8.80 -9.72
N SER A 344 -14.97 8.07 -8.87
CA SER A 344 -15.51 6.87 -8.23
C SER A 344 -16.64 7.21 -7.26
N THR A 345 -16.49 8.25 -6.44
CA THR A 345 -17.51 8.68 -5.49
C THR A 345 -18.72 9.27 -6.21
N ALA A 346 -18.50 10.06 -7.28
CA ALA A 346 -19.59 10.56 -8.13
C ALA A 346 -20.46 9.43 -8.72
N ASN A 347 -19.83 8.37 -9.23
CA ASN A 347 -20.55 7.22 -9.78
C ASN A 347 -21.42 6.51 -8.73
N VAL A 348 -20.92 6.36 -7.50
CA VAL A 348 -21.68 5.75 -6.39
C VAL A 348 -22.87 6.63 -6.02
N MET A 349 -22.65 7.93 -5.80
CA MET A 349 -23.74 8.87 -5.49
C MET A 349 -24.81 8.89 -6.59
N ARG A 350 -24.39 8.90 -7.86
CA ARG A 350 -25.30 8.84 -9.00
C ARG A 350 -26.12 7.56 -9.00
N THR A 351 -25.51 6.43 -8.68
CA THR A 351 -26.19 5.14 -8.61
C THR A 351 -27.22 5.12 -7.49
N ILE A 352 -26.86 5.60 -6.30
CA ILE A 352 -27.77 5.71 -5.16
C ILE A 352 -28.98 6.57 -5.55
N MET A 353 -28.73 7.80 -6.00
CA MET A 353 -29.80 8.73 -6.34
C MET A 353 -30.68 8.23 -7.49
N TYR A 354 -30.09 7.64 -8.54
CA TYR A 354 -30.85 7.07 -9.65
C TYR A 354 -31.81 5.97 -9.16
N ASN A 355 -31.31 4.99 -8.40
CA ASN A 355 -32.15 3.88 -7.96
C ASN A 355 -33.21 4.32 -6.95
N LEU A 356 -32.90 5.22 -6.01
CA LEU A 356 -33.89 5.77 -5.08
C LEU A 356 -34.99 6.54 -5.82
N LEU A 357 -34.65 7.33 -6.85
CA LEU A 357 -35.64 8.08 -7.63
C LEU A 357 -36.53 7.17 -8.49
N VAL A 358 -35.98 6.05 -8.99
CA VAL A 358 -36.73 5.04 -9.75
C VAL A 358 -37.62 4.19 -8.82
N HIS A 359 -37.12 3.81 -7.64
CA HIS A 359 -37.80 2.96 -6.65
C HIS A 359 -38.30 3.78 -5.47
N ARG A 360 -39.48 4.41 -5.65
CA ARG A 360 -40.08 5.35 -4.69
C ARG A 360 -40.31 4.78 -3.29
N ASP A 361 -40.57 3.49 -3.20
CA ASP A 361 -40.70 2.74 -1.95
C ASP A 361 -39.39 2.76 -1.15
N THR A 362 -38.26 2.49 -1.79
CA THR A 362 -36.94 2.54 -1.13
C THR A 362 -36.54 3.97 -0.75
N LEU A 363 -36.91 4.97 -1.57
CA LEU A 363 -36.73 6.37 -1.21
C LEU A 363 -37.55 6.78 0.01
N SER A 364 -38.85 6.44 0.03
CA SER A 364 -39.72 6.73 1.17
C SER A 364 -39.16 6.12 2.45
N ARG A 365 -38.72 4.86 2.38
CA ARG A 365 -38.16 4.17 3.53
C ARG A 365 -36.86 4.80 4.04
N LEU A 366 -35.98 5.24 3.15
CA LEU A 366 -34.78 5.97 3.53
C LEU A 366 -35.13 7.33 4.17
N GLN A 367 -36.12 8.04 3.62
CA GLN A 367 -36.60 9.29 4.20
C GLN A 367 -37.18 9.08 5.60
N ASP A 368 -37.95 8.00 5.81
CA ASP A 368 -38.49 7.66 7.12
C ASP A 368 -37.37 7.42 8.15
N GLU A 369 -36.33 6.64 7.80
CA GLU A 369 -35.17 6.43 8.68
C GLU A 369 -34.45 7.75 9.02
N LEU A 370 -34.26 8.63 8.03
CA LEU A 370 -33.61 9.92 8.23
C LEU A 370 -34.44 10.86 9.11
N LEU A 371 -35.75 10.91 8.93
CA LEU A 371 -36.68 11.71 9.75
C LEU A 371 -36.76 11.18 11.19
N GLU A 372 -36.77 9.85 11.37
CA GLU A 372 -36.68 9.24 12.69
C GLU A 372 -35.37 9.60 13.40
N SER A 373 -34.24 9.52 12.70
CA SER A 373 -32.93 9.90 13.25
C SER A 373 -32.84 11.40 13.55
N GLU A 374 -33.45 12.27 12.73
CA GLU A 374 -33.59 13.69 13.02
C GLU A 374 -34.28 13.91 14.37
N SER A 375 -35.41 13.24 14.59
CA SER A 375 -36.19 13.39 15.83
C SER A 375 -35.49 12.83 17.07
N ARG A 376 -34.71 11.75 16.94
CA ARG A 376 -34.07 11.04 18.06
C ARG A 376 -32.65 11.54 18.37
N ASN A 377 -31.86 11.84 17.35
CA ASN A 377 -30.42 12.09 17.44
C ASN A 377 -30.04 13.55 17.05
N GLY A 378 -31.03 14.39 16.74
CA GLY A 378 -30.81 15.79 16.35
C GLY A 378 -29.95 15.90 15.08
N LEU A 379 -30.29 15.11 14.06
CA LEU A 379 -29.61 15.12 12.77
C LEU A 379 -29.81 16.49 12.08
N SER A 380 -28.73 17.11 11.61
CA SER A 380 -28.82 18.34 10.81
C SER A 380 -29.32 18.02 9.41
N ARG A 381 -30.33 18.75 8.93
CA ARG A 381 -30.90 18.54 7.58
C ARG A 381 -29.95 18.90 6.44
N THR A 382 -29.05 19.85 6.67
CA THR A 382 -28.20 20.41 5.60
C THR A 382 -26.83 19.77 5.55
N CYS A 383 -26.20 19.58 6.72
CA CYS A 383 -24.88 18.96 6.86
C CYS A 383 -24.90 17.99 8.04
N PRO A 384 -25.41 16.75 7.86
CA PRO A 384 -25.41 15.75 8.91
C PRO A 384 -23.98 15.26 9.18
N SER A 385 -23.57 15.21 10.46
CA SER A 385 -22.24 14.73 10.80
C SER A 385 -22.12 13.22 10.58
N TRP A 386 -20.95 12.76 10.15
CA TRP A 386 -20.62 11.36 9.88
C TRP A 386 -20.93 10.47 11.07
N GLU A 387 -20.58 10.91 12.28
CA GLU A 387 -20.85 10.21 13.53
C GLU A 387 -22.33 9.87 13.71
N LYS A 388 -23.24 10.75 13.26
CA LYS A 388 -24.69 10.56 13.40
C LYS A 388 -25.32 9.71 12.29
N VAL A 389 -24.65 9.58 11.13
CA VAL A 389 -25.19 8.85 9.97
C VAL A 389 -24.56 7.49 9.76
N ARG A 390 -23.37 7.23 10.31
CA ARG A 390 -22.62 5.97 10.07
C ARG A 390 -23.35 4.71 10.55
N ASP A 391 -24.21 4.85 11.55
CA ASP A 391 -24.91 3.74 12.19
C ASP A 391 -26.36 3.58 11.69
N LEU A 392 -26.73 4.27 10.59
CA LEU A 392 -28.04 4.17 9.97
C LEU A 392 -28.12 2.93 9.05
N PRO A 393 -28.87 1.88 9.42
CA PRO A 393 -28.81 0.60 8.74
C PRO A 393 -29.38 0.63 7.31
N TYR A 394 -30.43 1.41 7.04
CA TYR A 394 -31.02 1.48 5.71
C TYR A 394 -30.20 2.36 4.76
N LEU A 395 -29.63 3.46 5.25
CA LEU A 395 -28.66 4.27 4.51
C LEU A 395 -27.44 3.44 4.10
N ASP A 396 -26.84 2.72 5.04
CA ASP A 396 -25.70 1.84 4.75
C ASP A 396 -26.06 0.74 3.75
N ALA A 397 -27.24 0.13 3.91
CA ALA A 397 -27.77 -0.84 2.95
C ALA A 397 -27.93 -0.26 1.53
N CYS A 398 -28.41 0.99 1.40
CA CYS A 398 -28.50 1.68 0.10
C CYS A 398 -27.11 1.88 -0.52
N VAL A 399 -26.11 2.27 0.28
CA VAL A 399 -24.73 2.46 -0.20
C VAL A 399 -24.12 1.14 -0.66
N LEU A 400 -24.24 0.08 0.14
CA LEU A 400 -23.74 -1.26 -0.20
C LEU A 400 -24.43 -1.83 -1.44
N GLU A 401 -25.74 -1.67 -1.56
CA GLU A 401 -26.48 -2.15 -2.74
C GLU A 401 -26.12 -1.37 -4.00
N ALA A 402 -25.86 -0.06 -3.89
CA ALA A 402 -25.40 0.74 -5.04
C ALA A 402 -24.01 0.32 -5.49
N LEU A 403 -23.09 0.10 -4.55
CA LEU A 403 -21.76 -0.44 -4.82
C LEU A 403 -21.80 -1.83 -5.46
N ARG A 404 -22.73 -2.68 -5.04
CA ARG A 404 -22.95 -4.01 -5.61
C ARG A 404 -23.48 -3.91 -7.04
N LEU A 405 -24.54 -3.13 -7.25
CA LEU A 405 -25.23 -3.05 -8.53
C LEU A 405 -24.41 -2.28 -9.57
N HIS A 406 -23.78 -1.17 -9.22
CA HIS A 406 -22.98 -0.38 -10.16
C HIS A 406 -21.61 -0.03 -9.56
N PRO A 407 -20.69 -1.01 -9.50
CA PRO A 407 -19.35 -0.76 -8.98
C PRO A 407 -18.62 0.26 -9.87
N PRO A 408 -17.85 1.20 -9.29
CA PRO A 408 -17.11 2.22 -10.07
C PRO A 408 -16.17 1.65 -11.14
N PHE A 409 -15.68 0.43 -10.94
CA PHE A 409 -14.84 -0.30 -11.87
C PHE A 409 -15.50 -1.63 -12.25
N CYS A 410 -15.58 -1.92 -13.55
CA CYS A 410 -16.28 -3.11 -14.04
C CYS A 410 -15.38 -4.11 -14.79
N LEU A 411 -14.17 -3.71 -15.19
CA LEU A 411 -13.22 -4.62 -15.85
C LEU A 411 -12.57 -5.57 -14.84
N PRO A 412 -12.10 -6.75 -15.27
CA PRO A 412 -11.40 -7.68 -14.38
C PRO A 412 -10.21 -7.01 -13.69
N PHE A 413 -10.10 -7.17 -12.37
CA PHE A 413 -8.91 -6.73 -11.64
C PHE A 413 -7.79 -7.75 -11.86
N GLU A 414 -6.93 -7.46 -12.82
CA GLU A 414 -5.88 -8.40 -13.23
C GLU A 414 -4.78 -8.56 -12.17
N ARG A 415 -4.27 -9.78 -12.05
CA ARG A 415 -3.12 -10.22 -11.26
C ARG A 415 -2.33 -11.25 -12.04
N VAL A 416 -1.04 -11.38 -11.72
CA VAL A 416 -0.18 -12.41 -12.31
C VAL A 416 -0.06 -13.58 -11.35
N VAL A 417 -0.36 -14.79 -11.83
CA VAL A 417 -0.23 -16.03 -11.04
C VAL A 417 1.24 -16.23 -10.64
N PRO A 418 1.56 -16.40 -9.33
CA PRO A 418 2.92 -16.55 -8.84
C PRO A 418 3.56 -17.89 -9.23
N GLY A 419 4.85 -18.04 -8.90
CA GLY A 419 5.56 -19.31 -9.04
C GLY A 419 4.87 -20.43 -8.25
N GLY A 420 4.61 -21.57 -8.90
CA GLY A 420 3.86 -22.70 -8.33
C GLY A 420 2.44 -22.87 -8.89
N GLY A 421 1.93 -21.89 -9.66
CA GLY A 421 0.59 -21.94 -10.24
C GLY A 421 -0.52 -21.68 -9.21
N LEU A 422 -1.77 -21.66 -9.69
CA LEU A 422 -2.96 -21.39 -8.88
C LEU A 422 -4.11 -22.27 -9.34
N THR A 423 -4.71 -23.05 -8.45
CA THR A 423 -5.92 -23.81 -8.76
C THR A 423 -7.15 -23.05 -8.29
N VAL A 424 -8.04 -22.67 -9.21
CA VAL A 424 -9.32 -21.99 -8.92
C VAL A 424 -10.42 -22.59 -9.79
N CYS A 425 -11.63 -22.74 -9.24
CA CYS A 425 -12.76 -23.34 -9.96
C CYS A 425 -12.42 -24.67 -10.64
N GLU A 426 -11.74 -25.58 -9.91
CA GLU A 426 -11.27 -26.88 -10.41
C GLU A 426 -10.30 -26.82 -11.60
N THR A 427 -9.79 -25.62 -11.93
CA THR A 427 -8.91 -25.37 -13.06
C THR A 427 -7.54 -24.94 -12.57
N TYR A 428 -6.48 -25.64 -12.98
CA TYR A 428 -5.11 -25.25 -12.69
C TYR A 428 -4.63 -24.16 -13.66
N LEU A 429 -4.18 -23.03 -13.12
CA LEU A 429 -3.58 -21.92 -13.85
C LEU A 429 -2.07 -21.95 -13.63
N PRO A 430 -1.25 -22.08 -14.70
CA PRO A 430 0.19 -22.07 -14.54
C PRO A 430 0.74 -20.69 -14.14
N ALA A 431 1.96 -20.67 -13.60
CA ALA A 431 2.68 -19.45 -13.26
C ALA A 431 2.81 -18.49 -14.46
N GLY A 432 2.72 -17.18 -14.20
CA GLY A 432 2.79 -16.14 -15.22
C GLY A 432 1.49 -15.90 -15.99
N THR A 433 0.44 -16.69 -15.75
CA THR A 433 -0.90 -16.42 -16.30
C THR A 433 -1.53 -15.19 -15.64
N ILE A 434 -2.21 -14.37 -16.44
CA ILE A 434 -2.99 -13.24 -15.93
C ILE A 434 -4.36 -13.76 -15.51
N VAL A 435 -4.76 -13.50 -14.28
CA VAL A 435 -6.07 -13.89 -13.73
C VAL A 435 -6.79 -12.67 -13.18
N GLY A 436 -8.11 -12.60 -13.31
CA GLY A 436 -8.88 -11.53 -12.70
C GLY A 436 -10.38 -11.81 -12.63
N ILE A 437 -11.05 -11.14 -11.71
CA ILE A 437 -12.48 -11.19 -11.45
C ILE A 437 -13.06 -9.82 -11.82
N SER A 438 -14.16 -9.82 -12.57
CA SER A 438 -14.92 -8.60 -12.88
C SER A 438 -15.84 -8.28 -11.69
N PRO A 439 -15.73 -7.08 -11.08
CA PRO A 439 -16.67 -6.60 -10.06
C PRO A 439 -18.13 -6.69 -10.49
N TYR A 440 -18.42 -6.28 -11.73
CA TYR A 440 -19.77 -6.30 -12.28
C TYR A 440 -20.38 -7.71 -12.26
N MET A 441 -19.56 -8.73 -12.49
CA MET A 441 -19.98 -10.12 -12.51
C MET A 441 -20.07 -10.72 -11.12
N ALA A 442 -19.01 -10.58 -10.31
CA ALA A 442 -18.96 -11.13 -8.97
C ALA A 442 -20.10 -10.59 -8.09
N ASN A 443 -20.39 -9.29 -8.20
CA ASN A 443 -21.45 -8.64 -7.42
C ASN A 443 -22.87 -9.04 -7.89
N ARG A 444 -22.99 -9.79 -8.99
CA ARG A 444 -24.26 -10.31 -9.56
C ARG A 444 -24.33 -11.83 -9.53
N ASP A 445 -23.42 -12.47 -8.81
CA ASP A 445 -23.45 -13.91 -8.65
C ASP A 445 -24.72 -14.34 -7.90
N LYS A 446 -25.50 -15.22 -8.52
CA LYS A 446 -26.81 -15.64 -8.01
C LYS A 446 -26.70 -16.60 -6.83
N GLU A 447 -25.61 -17.38 -6.75
CA GLU A 447 -25.37 -18.26 -5.59
C GLU A 447 -25.10 -17.42 -4.34
N THR A 448 -24.39 -16.31 -4.49
CA THR A 448 -24.01 -15.42 -3.38
C THR A 448 -25.13 -14.44 -3.02
N PHE A 449 -25.69 -13.73 -4.01
CA PHE A 449 -26.60 -12.61 -3.77
C PHE A 449 -28.07 -12.98 -3.96
N GLY A 450 -28.40 -14.18 -4.45
CA GLY A 450 -29.77 -14.63 -4.69
C GLY A 450 -30.22 -14.49 -6.14
N ASN A 451 -31.40 -15.04 -6.46
CA ASN A 451 -31.94 -15.03 -7.82
C ASN A 451 -32.24 -13.62 -8.36
N ASP A 452 -32.49 -12.68 -7.44
CA ASP A 452 -32.72 -11.25 -7.65
C ASP A 452 -31.42 -10.42 -7.69
N ALA A 453 -30.26 -11.05 -7.91
CA ALA A 453 -28.96 -10.36 -7.93
C ALA A 453 -28.83 -9.27 -9.00
N ASP A 454 -29.70 -9.23 -10.01
CA ASP A 454 -29.72 -8.14 -11.00
C ASP A 454 -30.58 -6.94 -10.58
N GLU A 455 -31.34 -7.06 -9.50
CA GLU A 455 -32.33 -6.07 -9.06
C GLU A 455 -31.80 -5.19 -7.93
N TRP A 456 -32.31 -3.95 -7.87
CA TRP A 456 -32.08 -3.03 -6.75
C TRP A 456 -32.92 -3.44 -5.55
N ARG A 457 -32.27 -3.88 -4.46
CA ARG A 457 -32.96 -4.24 -3.22
C ARG A 457 -32.08 -4.00 -1.99
N PRO A 458 -32.09 -2.79 -1.39
CA PRO A 458 -31.34 -2.49 -0.17
C PRO A 458 -31.64 -3.46 0.98
N GLU A 459 -32.87 -3.99 1.06
CA GLU A 459 -33.31 -4.97 2.06
C GLU A 459 -32.43 -6.24 2.12
N ARG A 460 -31.65 -6.52 1.07
CA ARG A 460 -30.67 -7.60 1.03
C ARG A 460 -29.68 -7.56 2.18
N TRP A 461 -29.37 -6.37 2.69
CA TRP A 461 -28.36 -6.14 3.72
C TRP A 461 -28.94 -6.08 5.15
N LEU A 462 -30.25 -6.26 5.29
CA LEU A 462 -30.98 -6.12 6.56
C LEU A 462 -31.43 -7.47 7.11
N GLY A 463 -31.51 -7.57 8.45
CA GLY A 463 -32.01 -8.77 9.13
C GLY A 463 -31.11 -10.02 8.96
N LEU A 464 -29.88 -9.83 8.52
CA LEU A 464 -28.88 -10.90 8.36
C LEU A 464 -28.20 -11.21 9.69
N SER A 465 -27.78 -12.48 9.85
CA SER A 465 -26.81 -12.84 10.89
C SER A 465 -25.47 -12.11 10.66
N HIS A 466 -24.66 -11.94 11.71
CA HIS A 466 -23.33 -11.33 11.58
C HIS A 466 -22.44 -12.08 10.56
N GLU A 467 -22.51 -13.41 10.54
CA GLU A 467 -21.76 -14.25 9.61
C GLU A 467 -22.22 -14.08 8.16
N ASP A 468 -23.54 -14.06 7.92
CA ASP A 468 -24.10 -13.88 6.58
C ASP A 468 -23.78 -12.51 6.01
N ARG A 469 -23.89 -11.47 6.83
CA ARG A 469 -23.53 -10.10 6.44
C ARG A 469 -22.05 -10.01 6.07
N LYS A 470 -21.17 -10.55 6.91
CA LYS A 470 -19.72 -10.60 6.64
C LYS A 470 -19.39 -11.38 5.38
N ARG A 471 -20.09 -12.49 5.11
CA ARG A 471 -19.95 -13.27 3.87
C ARG A 471 -20.30 -12.43 2.64
N LEU A 472 -21.42 -11.71 2.65
CA LEU A 472 -21.82 -10.84 1.54
C LEU A 472 -20.83 -9.69 1.34
N GLU A 473 -20.42 -9.02 2.42
CA GLU A 473 -19.44 -7.94 2.38
C GLU A 473 -18.05 -8.40 1.89
N ASN A 474 -17.67 -9.64 2.16
CA ASN A 474 -16.43 -10.24 1.64
C ASN A 474 -16.53 -10.66 0.17
N SER A 475 -17.74 -10.98 -0.28
CA SER A 475 -18.01 -11.32 -1.69
C SER A 475 -18.24 -10.08 -2.56
N LEU A 476 -18.49 -8.93 -1.93
CA LEU A 476 -18.65 -7.64 -2.59
C LEU A 476 -17.30 -7.11 -3.07
N LEU A 477 -17.08 -7.19 -4.38
CA LEU A 477 -15.89 -6.67 -5.04
C LEU A 477 -16.18 -5.28 -5.60
N THR A 478 -15.71 -4.23 -4.96
CA THR A 478 -15.99 -2.82 -5.34
C THR A 478 -14.72 -2.03 -5.58
N MET A 479 -13.73 -2.28 -4.73
CA MET A 479 -12.34 -1.85 -4.79
C MET A 479 -11.51 -3.01 -4.26
N ILE A 480 -10.23 -3.08 -4.64
CA ILE A 480 -9.28 -3.95 -3.92
C ILE A 480 -9.21 -3.39 -2.49
N LYS A 481 -9.93 -3.99 -1.54
CA LYS A 481 -9.87 -3.63 -0.12
C LYS A 481 -8.40 -3.62 0.26
N SER A 482 -7.96 -2.48 0.77
CA SER A 482 -6.54 -2.20 0.96
C SER A 482 -5.90 -3.32 1.81
N GLN A 483 -4.88 -3.96 1.22
CA GLN A 483 -4.41 -5.32 1.55
C GLN A 483 -3.37 -5.41 2.68
N THR A 484 -3.53 -4.70 3.79
CA THR A 484 -2.67 -4.96 4.96
C THR A 484 -3.55 -5.20 6.16
N THR A 485 -3.99 -6.44 6.31
CA THR A 485 -4.43 -6.96 7.60
C THR A 485 -3.24 -7.72 8.16
N ILE A 486 -2.64 -7.22 9.23
CA ILE A 486 -1.68 -8.00 10.01
C ILE A 486 -2.52 -9.04 10.76
N GLN A 487 -2.77 -10.17 10.11
CA GLN A 487 -3.25 -11.36 10.81
C GLN A 487 -2.03 -12.17 11.16
N ASN A 488 -1.57 -12.07 12.39
CA ASN A 488 -0.78 -13.13 12.96
C ASN A 488 -1.76 -14.27 13.31
N PRO A 489 -1.77 -15.41 12.60
CA PRO A 489 -2.79 -16.43 12.78
C PRO A 489 -2.70 -17.15 14.14
N ARG A 490 -1.66 -16.89 14.93
CA ARG A 490 -1.40 -17.51 16.23
C ARG A 490 -0.79 -16.47 17.17
N ASN A 491 -1.27 -16.44 18.40
CA ASN A 491 -0.63 -15.72 19.50
C ASN A 491 0.59 -16.49 20.01
N ILE A 492 1.40 -15.84 20.86
CA ILE A 492 2.56 -16.49 21.50
C ILE A 492 2.08 -17.68 22.36
N SER A 493 0.96 -17.53 23.07
CA SER A 493 0.29 -18.59 23.84
C SER A 493 -0.06 -19.80 22.97
N ASP A 494 -0.64 -19.57 21.79
CA ASP A 494 -0.96 -20.65 20.83
C ASP A 494 0.30 -21.40 20.35
N ILE A 495 1.44 -20.70 20.22
CA ILE A 495 2.70 -21.32 19.83
C ILE A 495 3.27 -22.15 20.98
N LEU A 496 3.24 -21.64 22.22
CA LEU A 496 3.65 -22.37 23.42
C LEU A 496 2.81 -23.64 23.63
N ASP A 497 1.49 -23.53 23.46
CA ASP A 497 0.57 -24.65 23.66
C ASP A 497 0.53 -25.62 22.47
N SER A 498 1.18 -25.27 21.36
CA SER A 498 1.37 -26.17 20.22
C SER A 498 2.61 -27.04 20.39
N ASP A 499 2.57 -28.26 19.85
CA ASP A 499 3.74 -29.15 19.77
C ASP A 499 4.90 -28.59 18.92
N ALA A 500 4.74 -27.40 18.33
CA ALA A 500 5.75 -26.77 17.48
C ALA A 500 6.92 -26.15 18.26
N SER A 501 6.78 -25.87 19.56
CA SER A 501 7.81 -25.14 20.29
C SER A 501 9.04 -26.01 20.62
N SER A 502 8.90 -27.33 20.77
CA SER A 502 9.94 -28.24 21.27
C SER A 502 10.57 -27.85 22.64
N LEU A 503 10.09 -26.77 23.26
CA LEU A 503 10.59 -26.21 24.52
C LEU A 503 10.05 -26.94 25.75
N GLY A 504 8.92 -27.64 25.61
CA GLY A 504 8.22 -28.26 26.74
C GLY A 504 7.61 -27.25 27.72
N ILE A 505 7.43 -26.00 27.30
CA ILE A 505 6.84 -24.90 28.08
C ILE A 505 5.49 -24.56 27.45
N ARG A 506 4.44 -24.52 28.28
CA ARG A 506 3.08 -24.14 27.88
C ARG A 506 2.75 -22.72 28.33
N SER A 507 1.67 -22.15 27.79
CA SER A 507 1.17 -20.84 28.21
C SER A 507 0.85 -20.80 29.71
N THR A 508 0.45 -21.93 30.29
CA THR A 508 0.18 -22.10 31.72
C THR A 508 1.41 -22.04 32.61
N ASP A 509 2.60 -22.22 32.04
CA ASP A 509 3.86 -22.25 32.80
C ASP A 509 4.51 -20.86 32.85
N ILE A 510 3.94 -19.87 32.16
CA ILE A 510 4.45 -18.50 32.12
C ILE A 510 4.01 -17.72 33.35
N GLU A 511 4.97 -17.40 34.23
CA GLU A 511 4.73 -16.60 35.44
C GLU A 511 4.42 -15.14 35.13
N ALA A 512 5.11 -14.53 34.17
CA ALA A 512 4.97 -13.11 33.88
C ALA A 512 5.20 -12.76 32.40
N ILE A 513 4.46 -11.77 31.93
CA ILE A 513 4.68 -11.04 30.69
C ILE A 513 5.29 -9.70 31.05
N ILE A 514 6.42 -9.36 30.43
CA ILE A 514 7.12 -8.10 30.71
C ILE A 514 7.00 -7.22 29.49
N TRP A 515 6.32 -6.08 29.63
CA TRP A 515 6.32 -5.05 28.59
C TRP A 515 7.57 -4.19 28.74
N SER A 516 8.42 -4.21 27.72
CA SER A 516 9.52 -3.24 27.63
C SER A 516 8.98 -1.82 27.56
N HIS A 517 7.85 -1.62 26.89
CA HIS A 517 7.08 -0.38 26.84
C HIS A 517 5.69 -0.61 26.25
N ALA A 518 4.79 0.37 26.42
CA ALA A 518 3.39 0.30 26.03
C ALA A 518 3.10 0.86 24.62
N HIS A 519 3.85 0.39 23.62
CA HIS A 519 3.54 0.65 22.21
C HIS A 519 2.70 -0.50 21.62
N PHE A 520 1.70 -0.16 20.80
CA PHE A 520 0.72 -1.11 20.29
C PHE A 520 1.33 -2.29 19.51
N ASP A 521 2.49 -2.10 18.87
CA ASP A 521 3.20 -3.11 18.09
C ASP A 521 4.15 -3.98 18.93
N HIS A 522 4.29 -3.70 20.23
CA HIS A 522 5.21 -4.40 21.15
C HIS A 522 4.53 -5.07 22.35
N ILE A 523 3.25 -4.77 22.62
CA ILE A 523 2.54 -5.26 23.82
C ILE A 523 1.93 -6.67 23.66
N GLY A 524 1.68 -7.12 22.43
CA GLY A 524 1.01 -8.40 22.18
C GLY A 524 -0.42 -8.46 22.74
N ASP A 525 -0.94 -9.66 22.99
CA ASP A 525 -2.25 -9.87 23.63
C ASP A 525 -2.10 -10.69 24.93
N PRO A 526 -1.92 -10.02 26.09
CA PRO A 526 -1.84 -10.69 27.38
C PRO A 526 -3.11 -11.47 27.75
N SER A 527 -4.28 -11.13 27.19
CA SER A 527 -5.54 -11.81 27.54
C SER A 527 -5.56 -13.29 27.13
N THR A 528 -4.65 -13.67 26.23
CA THR A 528 -4.47 -15.05 25.76
C THR A 528 -3.72 -15.95 26.74
N PHE A 529 -3.13 -15.39 27.81
CA PHE A 529 -2.49 -16.14 28.88
C PHE A 529 -3.42 -16.30 30.09
N PRO A 530 -3.30 -17.38 30.89
CA PRO A 530 -4.10 -17.56 32.10
C PRO A 530 -3.98 -16.38 33.05
N LEU A 531 -5.04 -16.05 33.80
CA LEU A 531 -5.06 -14.89 34.73
C LEU A 531 -3.98 -14.96 35.82
N SER A 532 -3.38 -16.12 36.06
CA SER A 532 -2.24 -16.30 36.96
C SER A 532 -0.94 -15.65 36.47
N THR A 533 -0.78 -15.43 35.17
CA THR A 533 0.40 -14.78 34.60
C THR A 533 0.39 -13.29 34.96
N GLU A 534 1.42 -12.75 35.61
CA GLU A 534 1.49 -11.32 35.94
C GLU A 534 1.81 -10.47 34.71
N LEU A 535 1.31 -9.24 34.66
CA LEU A 535 1.79 -8.25 33.69
C LEU A 535 2.76 -7.30 34.40
N VAL A 536 4.02 -7.32 34.01
CA VAL A 536 5.09 -6.48 34.58
C VAL A 536 5.36 -5.32 33.64
N VAL A 537 5.31 -4.09 34.17
CA VAL A 537 5.47 -2.84 33.42
C VAL A 537 6.44 -1.90 34.14
N GLY A 538 7.09 -1.01 33.39
CA GLY A 538 7.97 0.00 33.97
C GLY A 538 7.23 1.14 34.70
N PRO A 539 7.98 2.02 35.39
CA PRO A 539 7.42 3.09 36.20
C PRO A 539 6.50 4.04 35.41
N GLY A 540 5.37 4.42 36.00
CA GLY A 540 4.39 5.37 35.47
C GLY A 540 3.44 4.81 34.41
N ILE A 541 3.61 3.57 33.97
CA ILE A 541 2.76 2.97 32.92
C ILE A 541 1.31 2.82 33.40
N ARG A 542 1.07 2.42 34.66
CA ARG A 542 -0.29 2.18 35.14
C ARG A 542 -1.16 3.43 35.09
N ASP A 543 -0.60 4.56 35.53
CA ASP A 543 -1.31 5.84 35.61
C ASP A 543 -1.44 6.52 34.25
N SER A 544 -0.49 6.29 33.34
CA SER A 544 -0.48 6.93 32.02
C SER A 544 -1.29 6.18 30.95
N HIS A 545 -1.42 4.86 31.06
CA HIS A 545 -1.99 4.03 29.99
C HIS A 545 -3.34 3.35 30.33
N TRP A 546 -3.82 3.46 31.59
CA TRP A 546 -5.17 3.01 31.95
C TRP A 546 -6.00 4.11 32.62
N PRO A 547 -7.34 4.13 32.40
CA PRO A 547 -8.17 3.11 31.74
C PRO A 547 -7.94 2.99 30.23
N GLY A 548 -7.97 1.76 29.72
CA GLY A 548 -7.78 1.42 28.32
C GLY A 548 -9.09 1.36 27.54
N PHE A 549 -9.03 0.97 26.28
CA PHE A 549 -10.22 0.73 25.45
C PHE A 549 -11.00 -0.50 25.98
N PRO A 550 -12.35 -0.49 26.02
CA PRO A 550 -13.26 0.52 25.48
C PRO A 550 -13.63 1.66 26.44
N THR A 551 -13.14 1.67 27.69
CA THR A 551 -13.49 2.74 28.65
C THR A 551 -12.97 4.10 28.20
N ASN A 552 -11.76 4.14 27.65
CA ASN A 552 -11.20 5.31 26.99
C ASN A 552 -11.09 5.03 25.47
N PRO A 553 -11.93 5.67 24.62
CA PRO A 553 -11.92 5.47 23.17
C PRO A 553 -10.60 5.88 22.48
N ASP A 554 -9.83 6.76 23.11
CA ASP A 554 -8.54 7.26 22.59
C ASP A 554 -7.34 6.47 23.15
N ALA A 555 -7.57 5.49 24.03
CA ALA A 555 -6.49 4.69 24.60
C ALA A 555 -5.92 3.70 23.57
N ILE A 556 -4.59 3.62 23.56
CA ILE A 556 -3.82 2.69 22.71
C ILE A 556 -3.88 1.26 23.28
N ASN A 557 -3.99 1.13 24.60
CA ASN A 557 -4.02 -0.14 25.32
C ASN A 557 -5.45 -0.61 25.58
N LEU A 558 -5.64 -1.90 25.82
CA LEU A 558 -6.96 -2.47 26.10
C LEU A 558 -7.17 -2.63 27.62
N ASN A 559 -8.41 -2.50 28.06
CA ASN A 559 -8.80 -2.89 29.42
C ASN A 559 -8.62 -4.39 29.64
N SER A 560 -8.80 -5.19 28.58
CA SER A 560 -8.62 -6.65 28.63
C SER A 560 -7.20 -7.06 28.97
N ASP A 561 -6.20 -6.22 28.72
CA ASP A 561 -4.79 -6.51 29.02
C ASP A 561 -4.55 -6.70 30.53
N ILE A 562 -5.32 -5.98 31.36
CA ILE A 562 -5.19 -5.96 32.83
C ILE A 562 -6.38 -6.60 33.55
N GLN A 563 -7.48 -6.87 32.84
CA GLN A 563 -8.72 -7.31 33.45
C GLN A 563 -8.54 -8.65 34.17
N GLY A 564 -8.75 -8.64 35.49
CA GLY A 564 -8.64 -9.84 36.32
C GLY A 564 -7.21 -10.37 36.53
N ARG A 565 -6.19 -9.62 36.07
CA ARG A 565 -4.76 -9.98 36.19
C ARG A 565 -4.06 -9.06 37.20
N LYS A 566 -3.00 -9.56 37.84
CA LYS A 566 -2.10 -8.73 38.64
C LYS A 566 -1.15 -7.96 37.73
N VAL A 567 -1.19 -6.62 37.83
CA VAL A 567 -0.25 -5.71 37.16
C VAL A 567 0.80 -5.27 38.16
N ARG A 568 2.07 -5.62 37.91
CA ARG A 568 3.22 -5.26 38.75
C ARG A 568 4.01 -4.15 38.07
N GLU A 569 3.85 -2.93 38.58
CA GLU A 569 4.70 -1.81 38.19
C GLU A 569 6.03 -1.86 38.96
N ILE A 570 7.15 -1.87 38.23
CA ILE A 570 8.48 -1.91 38.86
C ILE A 570 8.95 -0.49 39.20
N SER A 571 9.65 -0.38 40.33
CA SER A 571 10.36 0.83 40.73
C SER A 571 11.86 0.57 40.83
N PHE A 572 12.64 1.53 40.36
CA PHE A 572 14.10 1.55 40.47
C PHE A 572 14.58 2.39 41.66
N GLU A 573 13.69 3.04 42.40
CA GLU A 573 14.04 3.79 43.62
C GLU A 573 14.40 2.83 44.75
N ARG A 574 15.67 2.86 45.18
CA ARG A 574 16.18 1.98 46.24
C ARG A 574 17.17 2.70 47.14
N THR A 575 17.35 2.17 48.35
CA THR A 575 18.42 2.63 49.24
C THR A 575 19.79 2.32 48.61
N GLU A 576 20.83 3.10 48.90
CA GLU A 576 22.18 2.91 48.31
C GLU A 576 22.74 1.48 48.49
N LYS A 577 22.30 0.77 49.53
CA LYS A 577 22.72 -0.62 49.81
C LYS A 577 22.03 -1.68 48.93
N GLU A 578 20.93 -1.33 48.28
CA GLU A 578 20.07 -2.24 47.49
C GLU A 578 20.06 -1.88 45.99
N ALA A 579 20.70 -0.77 45.63
CA ALA A 579 20.83 -0.32 44.25
C ALA A 579 21.80 -1.22 43.47
N ILE A 580 21.27 -1.94 42.48
CA ILE A 580 22.07 -2.76 41.57
C ILE A 580 22.34 -1.93 40.32
N LYS A 581 23.60 -1.91 39.88
CA LYS A 581 24.02 -1.27 38.63
C LYS A 581 24.58 -2.31 37.67
N ILE A 582 24.10 -2.28 36.42
CA ILE A 582 24.65 -3.07 35.33
C ILE A 582 25.18 -2.08 34.29
N GLY A 583 26.50 -1.93 34.24
CA GLY A 583 27.11 -0.78 33.59
C GLY A 583 26.55 0.51 34.19
N SER A 584 26.09 1.42 33.32
CA SER A 584 25.48 2.69 33.71
C SER A 584 23.96 2.61 34.00
N PHE A 585 23.33 1.44 33.86
CA PHE A 585 21.90 1.24 34.11
C PHE A 585 21.58 0.98 35.58
N ASP A 586 20.54 1.63 36.11
CA ASP A 586 19.82 1.12 37.28
C ASP A 586 19.16 -0.20 36.92
N ALA A 587 19.39 -1.23 37.74
CA ALA A 587 18.98 -2.59 37.48
C ALA A 587 18.16 -3.18 38.63
N LEU A 588 17.25 -4.07 38.27
CA LEU A 588 16.46 -4.88 39.17
C LEU A 588 16.72 -6.35 38.83
N ASP A 589 17.29 -7.11 39.77
CA ASP A 589 17.33 -8.57 39.66
C ASP A 589 15.92 -9.12 39.90
N TYR A 590 15.30 -9.67 38.86
CA TYR A 590 13.90 -10.07 38.88
C TYR A 590 13.68 -11.34 39.71
N PHE A 591 14.60 -12.31 39.58
CA PHE A 591 14.55 -13.59 40.30
C PHE A 591 15.38 -13.59 41.59
N GLY A 592 16.32 -12.66 41.73
CA GLY A 592 17.22 -12.59 42.90
C GLY A 592 18.38 -13.59 42.86
N ASP A 593 18.60 -14.25 41.74
CA ASP A 593 19.65 -15.26 41.52
C ASP A 593 20.70 -14.84 40.46
N GLY A 594 20.57 -13.60 39.96
CA GLY A 594 21.41 -13.03 38.91
C GLY A 594 21.22 -13.64 37.52
N SER A 595 20.11 -14.33 37.26
CA SER A 595 19.81 -14.88 35.93
C SER A 595 19.13 -13.87 34.99
N PHE A 596 18.34 -12.94 35.52
CA PHE A 596 17.55 -12.01 34.71
C PHE A 596 17.39 -10.64 35.38
N TYR A 597 17.81 -9.59 34.68
CA TYR A 597 17.75 -8.22 35.16
C TYR A 597 16.83 -7.36 34.30
N LEU A 598 16.03 -6.51 34.92
CA LEU A 598 15.33 -5.40 34.27
C LEU A 598 16.15 -4.12 34.43
N LEU A 599 16.36 -3.38 33.35
CA LEU A 599 17.19 -2.19 33.30
C LEU A 599 16.33 -0.95 33.02
N ASN A 600 16.57 0.13 33.75
CA ASN A 600 15.88 1.40 33.53
C ASN A 600 16.36 2.07 32.23
N ALA A 601 15.57 1.97 31.16
CA ALA A 601 15.91 2.47 29.83
C ALA A 601 15.03 3.67 29.45
N ALA A 602 14.91 4.64 30.34
CA ALA A 602 14.02 5.80 30.19
C ALA A 602 14.27 6.60 28.90
N GLY A 603 13.24 7.29 28.43
CA GLY A 603 13.32 8.30 27.38
C GLY A 603 12.42 8.01 26.18
N HIS A 604 12.49 6.80 25.62
CA HIS A 604 11.67 6.41 24.46
C HIS A 604 10.17 6.60 24.72
N SER A 605 9.67 5.99 25.79
CA SER A 605 8.29 6.14 26.27
C SER A 605 8.26 6.06 27.80
N ILE A 606 7.13 6.48 28.39
CA ILE A 606 6.89 6.37 29.84
C ILE A 606 7.12 4.91 30.25
N GLY A 607 7.92 4.70 31.29
CA GLY A 607 8.23 3.37 31.81
C GLY A 607 8.97 2.44 30.85
N HIS A 608 9.68 2.96 29.85
CA HIS A 608 10.50 2.11 28.98
C HIS A 608 11.63 1.40 29.77
N ILE A 609 11.73 0.09 29.62
CA ILE A 609 12.69 -0.79 30.30
C ILE A 609 13.37 -1.74 29.31
N GLY A 610 14.65 -2.04 29.56
CA GLY A 610 15.38 -3.11 28.90
C GLY A 610 15.45 -4.35 29.78
N ALA A 611 15.86 -5.47 29.20
CA ALA A 611 16.09 -6.71 29.94
C ALA A 611 17.44 -7.34 29.58
N LEU A 612 18.15 -7.86 30.58
CA LEU A 612 19.42 -8.56 30.42
C LEU A 612 19.28 -9.97 31.00
N ALA A 613 19.32 -10.98 30.12
CA ALA A 613 19.22 -12.38 30.49
C ALA A 613 20.59 -13.06 30.41
N ARG A 614 21.01 -13.74 31.49
CA ARG A 614 22.17 -14.63 31.47
C ARG A 614 21.75 -15.97 30.86
N VAL A 615 22.40 -16.37 29.77
CA VAL A 615 22.01 -17.57 29.00
C VAL A 615 23.01 -18.73 29.11
N THR A 616 24.25 -18.46 29.52
CA THR A 616 25.26 -19.48 29.87
C THR A 616 26.02 -19.06 31.13
N THR A 617 26.61 -20.02 31.86
CA THR A 617 27.34 -19.77 33.13
C THR A 617 28.83 -20.16 33.11
N SER A 618 29.33 -20.74 32.02
CA SER A 618 30.73 -21.20 31.91
C SER A 618 31.21 -21.23 30.45
N PRO A 619 31.70 -20.10 29.91
CA PRO A 619 31.73 -18.76 30.51
C PRO A 619 30.34 -18.10 30.54
N ASP A 620 30.18 -17.08 31.36
CA ASP A 620 28.97 -16.27 31.35
C ASP A 620 28.75 -15.62 29.97
N SER A 621 27.51 -15.67 29.48
CA SER A 621 27.06 -14.90 28.33
C SER A 621 25.64 -14.40 28.53
N PHE A 622 25.34 -13.25 27.93
CA PHE A 622 24.12 -12.51 28.16
C PHE A 622 23.47 -12.09 26.86
N VAL A 623 22.15 -11.99 26.88
CA VAL A 623 21.34 -11.36 25.81
C VAL A 623 20.69 -10.12 26.40
N PHE A 624 20.97 -8.97 25.79
CA PHE A 624 20.37 -7.70 26.15
C PHE A 624 19.26 -7.35 25.15
N MET A 625 18.03 -7.22 25.65
CA MET A 625 16.84 -6.86 24.91
C MET A 625 16.54 -5.39 25.18
N GLY A 626 16.90 -4.51 24.23
CA GLY A 626 16.87 -3.06 24.40
C GLY A 626 15.54 -2.38 24.05
N GLY A 627 14.54 -3.14 23.58
CA GLY A 627 13.27 -2.58 23.11
C GLY A 627 13.48 -1.58 21.98
N ASP A 628 12.85 -0.41 22.13
CA ASP A 628 12.87 0.70 21.17
C ASP A 628 13.85 1.81 21.56
N SER A 629 14.81 1.52 22.44
CA SER A 629 15.85 2.49 22.85
C SER A 629 16.53 3.17 21.65
N CYS A 630 16.66 2.46 20.54
CA CYS A 630 16.89 3.03 19.21
C CYS A 630 16.41 2.04 18.12
N HIS A 631 16.14 2.57 16.92
CA HIS A 631 15.59 1.79 15.80
C HIS A 631 16.65 1.29 14.81
N HIS A 632 17.92 1.67 15.00
CA HIS A 632 18.99 1.34 14.07
C HIS A 632 20.33 1.17 14.80
N ALA A 633 21.05 0.07 14.54
CA ALA A 633 22.33 -0.22 15.19
C ALA A 633 23.42 0.85 14.92
N GLY A 634 23.32 1.55 13.79
CA GLY A 634 24.15 2.71 13.46
C GLY A 634 24.05 3.91 14.43
N VAL A 635 23.03 3.96 15.30
CA VAL A 635 22.94 4.93 16.42
C VAL A 635 23.87 4.54 17.58
N LEU A 636 24.25 3.26 17.66
CA LEU A 636 25.11 2.71 18.71
C LEU A 636 26.54 2.48 18.25
N ARG A 637 26.74 2.23 16.94
CA ARG A 637 28.00 1.77 16.38
C ARG A 637 28.39 2.62 15.17
N PRO A 638 29.68 2.97 15.01
CA PRO A 638 30.75 2.86 15.99
C PRO A 638 30.51 3.67 17.28
N SER A 639 31.30 3.40 18.31
CA SER A 639 31.30 4.19 19.55
C SER A 639 32.69 4.27 20.16
N LYS A 640 32.86 5.13 21.18
CA LYS A 640 34.10 5.22 21.98
C LYS A 640 34.48 3.91 22.66
N TYR A 641 33.52 3.02 22.89
CA TYR A 641 33.73 1.71 23.51
C TYR A 641 33.94 0.61 22.46
N LEU A 642 33.35 0.76 21.27
CA LEU A 642 33.46 -0.19 20.16
C LEU A 642 33.78 0.54 18.84
N PRO A 643 35.07 0.81 18.57
CA PRO A 643 35.51 1.46 17.33
C PRO A 643 35.26 0.60 16.10
N CYS A 644 35.19 1.24 14.93
CA CYS A 644 34.98 0.57 13.65
C CYS A 644 36.13 -0.39 13.31
N PRO A 645 35.85 -1.64 12.89
CA PRO A 645 36.89 -2.58 12.47
C PRO A 645 37.54 -2.14 11.15
N SER A 646 38.85 -2.39 11.04
CA SER A 646 39.70 -1.98 9.90
C SER A 646 39.26 -2.49 8.52
N HIS A 647 38.36 -3.49 8.46
CA HIS A 647 37.85 -4.08 7.21
C HIS A 647 36.58 -3.38 6.71
N SER A 648 35.94 -2.53 7.52
CA SER A 648 34.75 -1.75 7.16
C SER A 648 35.07 -0.37 6.56
N ARG A 649 36.34 -0.14 6.19
CA ARG A 649 36.89 1.14 5.66
C ARG A 649 36.35 1.57 4.30
N HIS A 650 35.46 0.81 3.68
CA HIS A 650 34.85 1.19 2.41
C HIS A 650 33.77 2.25 2.57
N ILE A 651 33.35 2.57 3.79
CA ILE A 651 32.34 3.59 4.10
C ILE A 651 33.02 4.83 4.68
N PRO A 652 32.82 6.03 4.12
CA PRO A 652 33.41 7.25 4.63
C PRO A 652 32.72 7.63 5.96
N LEU A 653 33.35 7.25 7.07
CA LEU A 653 32.94 7.65 8.42
C LEU A 653 33.58 8.99 8.78
N SER A 654 32.84 9.84 9.51
CA SER A 654 33.38 11.08 10.09
C SER A 654 34.44 10.81 11.16
N SER A 655 34.30 9.69 11.88
CA SER A 655 35.20 9.24 12.95
C SER A 655 35.07 7.73 13.17
N GLU A 656 36.16 7.05 13.53
CA GLU A 656 36.16 5.60 13.82
C GLU A 656 35.46 5.25 15.15
N SER A 657 35.15 6.26 15.97
CA SER A 657 34.59 6.09 17.33
C SER A 657 33.28 6.84 17.55
N GLU A 658 32.67 7.39 16.49
CA GLU A 658 31.37 8.06 16.55
C GLU A 658 30.32 7.25 15.80
N SER A 659 29.09 7.33 16.29
CA SER A 659 27.95 6.62 15.72
C SER A 659 27.60 7.19 14.35
N VAL A 660 27.22 6.33 13.41
CA VAL A 660 26.87 6.74 12.04
C VAL A 660 25.63 7.62 12.02
N PHE A 661 24.67 7.31 12.90
CA PHE A 661 23.42 8.03 13.02
C PHE A 661 23.26 8.64 14.41
N THR A 662 22.51 9.73 14.47
CA THR A 662 22.03 10.30 15.72
C THR A 662 20.62 9.81 16.00
N LEU A 663 20.25 9.78 17.29
CA LEU A 663 18.88 9.49 17.68
C LEU A 663 17.95 10.58 17.12
N SER A 664 16.78 10.17 16.60
CA SER A 664 15.78 11.13 16.12
C SER A 664 15.15 11.88 17.30
N PRO A 665 14.99 13.21 17.25
CA PRO A 665 14.34 13.97 18.31
C PRO A 665 12.81 13.86 18.31
N VAL A 666 12.22 13.19 17.32
CA VAL A 666 10.75 13.19 17.11
C VAL A 666 10.06 12.02 17.81
N LEU A 667 10.79 10.92 18.02
CA LEU A 667 10.19 9.66 18.51
C LEU A 667 10.18 9.52 20.04
N PRO A 668 11.26 9.89 20.78
CA PRO A 668 11.27 9.72 22.23
C PRO A 668 10.36 10.71 22.95
N SER A 669 9.67 10.24 24.00
CA SER A 669 8.92 11.08 24.94
C SER A 669 9.79 12.07 25.74
N ASP A 670 11.04 11.67 26.03
CA ASP A 670 12.08 12.48 26.66
C ASP A 670 13.40 12.21 25.93
N TYR A 671 13.80 13.18 25.10
CA TYR A 671 14.95 13.05 24.22
C TYR A 671 16.28 12.98 24.99
N ASP A 672 16.45 13.74 26.07
CA ASP A 672 17.69 13.77 26.84
C ASP A 672 17.87 12.47 27.61
N ALA A 673 16.80 11.95 28.21
CA ALA A 673 16.81 10.63 28.84
C ALA A 673 17.09 9.52 27.81
N ALA A 674 16.51 9.62 26.61
CA ALA A 674 16.73 8.62 25.55
C ALA A 674 18.18 8.63 25.04
N LEU A 675 18.79 9.81 24.88
CA LEU A 675 20.22 9.93 24.54
C LEU A 675 21.10 9.28 25.62
N LYS A 676 20.79 9.49 26.90
CA LYS A 676 21.50 8.84 28.01
C LYS A 676 21.34 7.32 27.95
N THR A 677 20.14 6.82 27.69
CA THR A 677 19.89 5.38 27.51
C THR A 677 20.71 4.84 26.34
N VAL A 678 20.71 5.49 25.19
CA VAL A 678 21.54 5.12 24.03
C VAL A 678 23.01 5.04 24.38
N ASP A 679 23.55 6.01 25.12
CA ASP A 679 24.96 5.99 25.54
C ASP A 679 25.27 4.88 26.53
N ASN A 680 24.34 4.55 27.45
CA ASN A 680 24.48 3.39 28.33
C ASN A 680 24.47 2.07 27.53
N ILE A 681 23.66 1.97 26.47
CA ILE A 681 23.66 0.79 25.59
C ILE A 681 24.98 0.65 24.85
N LYS A 682 25.59 1.75 24.39
CA LYS A 682 26.92 1.70 23.71
C LYS A 682 28.00 1.06 24.59
N GLU A 683 27.93 1.27 25.90
CA GLU A 683 28.83 0.64 26.86
C GLU A 683 28.58 -0.87 26.96
N LEU A 684 27.33 -1.31 27.18
CA LEU A 684 26.97 -2.73 27.26
C LEU A 684 27.27 -3.47 25.95
N ASP A 685 27.00 -2.82 24.83
CA ASP A 685 27.21 -3.38 23.50
C ASP A 685 28.69 -3.63 23.19
N ALA A 686 29.63 -2.97 23.87
CA ALA A 686 31.05 -3.21 23.65
C ALA A 686 31.55 -4.54 24.25
N TYR A 687 30.78 -5.19 25.13
CA TYR A 687 31.17 -6.43 25.78
C TYR A 687 30.95 -7.65 24.87
N ASP A 688 32.02 -8.42 24.62
CA ASP A 688 31.99 -9.63 23.78
C ASP A 688 31.09 -10.76 24.33
N ASN A 689 30.72 -10.71 25.60
CA ASN A 689 29.81 -11.67 26.24
C ASN A 689 28.35 -11.16 26.30
N VAL A 690 28.03 -10.02 25.68
CA VAL A 690 26.66 -9.48 25.60
C VAL A 690 26.19 -9.44 24.14
N PHE A 691 25.05 -10.04 23.86
CA PHE A 691 24.38 -9.96 22.57
C PHE A 691 23.20 -9.00 22.61
N LEU A 692 23.31 -7.88 21.88
CA LEU A 692 22.26 -6.86 21.80
C LEU A 692 21.20 -7.24 20.76
N ILE A 693 19.93 -7.13 21.15
CA ILE A 693 18.74 -7.26 20.30
C ILE A 693 17.86 -6.00 20.47
N LEU A 694 17.49 -5.37 19.35
CA LEU A 694 16.60 -4.21 19.27
C LEU A 694 15.32 -4.57 18.49
N ALA A 695 14.18 -3.96 18.81
CA ALA A 695 12.88 -4.39 18.28
C ALA A 695 12.66 -4.10 16.78
N HIS A 696 13.49 -3.22 16.18
CA HIS A 696 13.42 -2.85 14.75
C HIS A 696 14.72 -3.13 13.99
N ASP A 697 15.64 -3.91 14.55
CA ASP A 697 16.87 -4.29 13.85
C ASP A 697 16.60 -5.38 12.80
N SER A 698 16.31 -4.95 11.58
CA SER A 698 16.04 -5.84 10.44
C SER A 698 17.22 -6.74 10.10
N THR A 699 18.45 -6.38 10.51
CA THR A 699 19.65 -7.17 10.19
C THR A 699 19.68 -8.50 10.93
N LEU A 700 18.93 -8.65 12.02
CA LEU A 700 18.81 -9.90 12.75
C LEU A 700 17.96 -10.93 11.99
N LYS A 701 17.02 -10.47 11.15
CA LYS A 701 16.09 -11.35 10.42
C LYS A 701 16.85 -12.24 9.44
N GLY A 702 16.77 -13.56 9.65
CA GLY A 702 17.49 -14.56 8.85
C GLY A 702 18.96 -14.76 9.23
N ASN A 703 19.48 -14.01 10.22
CA ASN A 703 20.85 -14.13 10.71
C ASN A 703 20.93 -14.64 12.17
N MET A 704 19.79 -14.98 12.77
CA MET A 704 19.68 -15.69 14.05
C MET A 704 18.42 -16.55 14.08
N ASP A 705 18.37 -17.48 15.03
CA ASP A 705 17.17 -18.26 15.30
C ASP A 705 16.08 -17.37 15.94
N PHE A 706 14.86 -17.47 15.42
CA PHE A 706 13.69 -16.76 15.95
C PHE A 706 12.81 -17.71 16.75
N TYR A 707 12.05 -17.14 17.69
CA TYR A 707 11.03 -17.84 18.45
C TYR A 707 10.15 -18.71 17.53
N PRO A 708 9.89 -19.99 17.86
CA PRO A 708 10.07 -20.62 19.17
C PRO A 708 11.46 -21.24 19.46
N LEU A 709 12.44 -21.08 18.57
CA LEU A 709 13.79 -21.60 18.81
C LEU A 709 14.52 -20.82 19.91
N THR A 710 15.39 -21.49 20.65
CA THR A 710 16.18 -20.88 21.72
C THR A 710 17.38 -20.11 21.19
N ILE A 711 17.75 -19.02 21.88
CA ILE A 711 18.93 -18.21 21.58
C ILE A 711 20.11 -18.46 22.54
N ASN A 712 19.98 -19.43 23.46
CA ASN A 712 20.91 -19.59 24.59
C ASN A 712 22.36 -19.84 24.17
N ASP A 713 22.58 -20.44 23.00
CA ASP A 713 23.88 -20.80 22.44
C ASP A 713 24.40 -19.79 21.39
N TRP A 714 23.84 -18.57 21.35
CA TRP A 714 24.18 -17.52 20.38
C TRP A 714 25.70 -17.30 20.23
N LYS A 715 26.44 -17.39 21.34
CA LYS A 715 27.88 -17.13 21.36
C LYS A 715 28.65 -18.24 20.65
N ALA A 716 28.24 -19.50 20.84
CA ALA A 716 28.81 -20.66 20.15
C ALA A 716 28.45 -20.65 18.66
N LYS A 717 27.21 -20.24 18.32
CA LYS A 717 26.74 -20.06 16.94
C LYS A 717 27.34 -18.85 16.24
N GLY A 718 27.96 -17.93 16.98
CA GLY A 718 28.64 -16.75 16.46
C GLY A 718 27.72 -15.60 16.04
N TYR A 719 26.44 -15.63 16.42
CA TYR A 719 25.44 -14.63 16.01
C TYR A 719 25.89 -13.20 16.32
N GLY A 720 26.36 -12.95 17.55
CA GLY A 720 26.80 -11.62 17.96
C GLY A 720 27.92 -11.06 17.09
N LYS A 721 28.86 -11.88 16.60
CA LYS A 721 29.92 -11.44 15.69
C LYS A 721 29.41 -11.25 14.26
N GLN A 722 28.55 -12.15 13.81
CA GLN A 722 28.00 -12.12 12.45
C GLN A 722 27.11 -10.91 12.22
N THR A 723 26.27 -10.54 13.20
CA THR A 723 25.29 -9.46 13.05
C THR A 723 25.80 -8.09 13.46
N LYS A 724 26.88 -7.99 14.25
CA LYS A 724 27.37 -6.75 14.87
C LYS A 724 27.48 -5.56 13.91
N TRP A 725 27.95 -5.80 12.69
CA TRP A 725 28.26 -4.78 11.71
C TRP A 725 27.42 -4.91 10.43
N LEU A 726 26.38 -5.76 10.42
CA LEU A 726 25.55 -5.97 9.22
C LEU A 726 24.77 -4.74 8.80
N PHE A 727 24.47 -3.82 9.74
CA PHE A 727 23.78 -2.56 9.44
C PHE A 727 24.54 -1.69 8.44
N TYR A 728 25.83 -1.93 8.21
CA TYR A 728 26.58 -1.23 7.16
C TYR A 728 26.08 -1.57 5.75
N LYS A 729 25.43 -2.72 5.55
CA LYS A 729 24.77 -3.04 4.27
C LYS A 729 23.70 -2.01 3.90
N ASP A 730 23.03 -1.45 4.90
CA ASP A 730 22.01 -0.42 4.70
C ASP A 730 22.62 0.89 4.13
N LEU A 731 23.95 1.04 4.21
CA LEU A 731 24.70 2.18 3.66
C LEU A 731 25.30 1.90 2.27
N GLU A 732 25.42 0.64 1.84
CA GLU A 732 26.06 0.28 0.57
C GLU A 732 25.28 0.87 -0.63
N ASP A 733 23.94 0.80 -0.61
CA ASP A 733 23.07 1.36 -1.64
C ASP A 733 23.19 2.90 -1.75
N ALA A 734 23.41 3.59 -0.63
CA ALA A 734 23.61 5.04 -0.61
C ALA A 734 24.94 5.46 -1.27
N MET A 735 25.93 4.56 -1.28
CA MET A 735 27.24 4.79 -1.88
C MET A 735 27.30 4.48 -3.38
N GLU A 736 26.48 3.55 -3.89
CA GLU A 736 26.40 3.27 -5.33
C GLU A 736 25.74 4.41 -6.11
N GLY A 737 24.84 5.18 -5.48
CA GLY A 737 24.24 6.38 -6.06
C GLY A 737 25.17 7.60 -6.17
N THR A 738 26.38 7.53 -5.62
CA THR A 738 27.39 8.61 -5.66
C THR A 738 28.57 8.35 -6.60
N LYS A 739 28.57 7.24 -7.36
CA LYS A 739 29.60 6.92 -8.37
C LYS A 739 29.23 7.33 -9.79
#